data_AF-A0A1C4X228-F1
#
_entry.id   AF-A0A1C4X228-F1
#
_cell.length_a   1.000
_cell.length_b   1.000
_cell.length_c   1.000
_cell.angle_alpha   90.00
_cell.angle_beta   90.00
_cell.angle_gamma   90.00
#
_symmetry.space_group_name_H-M   'P 1'
#
loop_
_entity.id
_entity.type
_entity.pdbx_description
1 polymer ?
#
loop_
_entity_poly.entity_id
_entity_poly.type
_entity_poly.pdbx_seq_one_letter_code
_entity_poly.pdbx_strand_id
1 'polypeptide(L)'
;MKQELVHVLAGNAFAVSDAQGDMEHDPCAPIGLFSFDTRFLSHWVLTVDGERLHALSRDDLTYFETRFVLVPGAASHYVDADVSVIRHRSIDEAYHESVTVLNHSAEPAEYTVRMEMAADFADTSEILRPGPRRPTVVPDPQERRLRIRYERGRFARETCVSSTAPAEVDARGMTFRIRVEPQGEWHADLHVAMIIQGAGGRDLRADIESHRQHVSQDMRDGLDRWLDRAPHLIAERPGLNAVYRQALTDLAALRYMPLAYTDPVPVGGMPWAMTLYGRDALITCFQTLPFTPELTPATLHMLAMLQGGRLDDRHEEEPGKIVAELRYGEAAAFDEQPTALYYGAADTTPLFVILLDEYERWTGDTDLVHELRHPARMALDWLTRYGDQCGDGYLRYLPRNTGSGVANQTWRNSPEAIVDRYGAEPPYPRATCELQGYAYDARLRGARLAREFWGDRGYAERLEADAARLRERFNSDFWLPQQGYYALALTPDGEPVDALTSHLGHLLWSGIVEPDRADALAGHLRGPDLFSGWGVRTYAQGQRPYNPVGAHLGAVWPSDNAIVAAGLRRYGFDEEAADIAASMFAMAETLGGSVPEVIAGYPRAVTTYPVQLPAAGRPQSWASGGLLMLLSTMLGLRPCGENLLVNPAIPAGFGRIELLDVPGRWGRADAYGRERGAGRRTRAGQPAHRAA
;
A
#
# COMPACT_ATOMS: atom_id res chain seq x y z
N MET A 1 -2.41 -2.63 28.61
CA MET A 1 -1.37 -2.05 27.73
C MET A 1 -1.42 -2.85 26.44
N LYS A 2 -1.52 -2.23 25.26
CA LYS A 2 -1.46 -3.00 24.00
C LYS A 2 -0.08 -3.62 23.86
N GLN A 3 -0.03 -4.87 23.45
CA GLN A 3 1.20 -5.56 23.11
C GLN A 3 1.80 -4.86 21.88
N GLU A 4 3.04 -4.40 22.00
CA GLU A 4 3.78 -3.84 20.87
C GLU A 4 4.09 -4.98 19.90
N LEU A 5 3.73 -4.79 18.63
CA LEU A 5 3.99 -5.77 17.57
C LEU A 5 5.26 -5.38 16.83
N VAL A 6 6.12 -6.36 16.63
CA VAL A 6 7.37 -6.24 15.89
C VAL A 6 7.22 -7.02 14.59
N HIS A 7 7.73 -6.46 13.49
CA HIS A 7 7.65 -7.11 12.20
C HIS A 7 8.96 -7.05 11.44
N VAL A 8 9.20 -8.10 10.66
CA VAL A 8 10.20 -8.11 9.58
C VAL A 8 9.51 -8.60 8.32
N LEU A 9 9.89 -8.08 7.16
CA LEU A 9 9.31 -8.48 5.88
C LEU A 9 10.32 -8.52 4.74
N ALA A 10 10.01 -9.31 3.73
CA ALA A 10 10.70 -9.36 2.44
C ALA A 10 9.66 -9.68 1.36
N GLY A 11 9.21 -8.65 0.66
CA GLY A 11 8.17 -8.78 -0.36
C GLY A 11 6.84 -9.27 0.22
N ASN A 12 6.41 -10.48 -0.15
CA ASN A 12 5.17 -11.06 0.36
C ASN A 12 5.38 -12.02 1.54
N ALA A 13 6.63 -12.23 1.97
CA ALA A 13 6.95 -12.94 3.19
C ALA A 13 7.11 -11.96 4.34
N PHE A 14 6.50 -12.24 5.49
CA PHE A 14 6.60 -11.38 6.65
C PHE A 14 6.34 -12.14 7.96
N ALA A 15 6.99 -11.70 9.02
CA ALA A 15 6.80 -12.21 10.37
C ALA A 15 6.26 -11.09 11.26
N VAL A 16 5.23 -11.39 12.04
CA VAL A 16 4.69 -10.52 13.08
C VAL A 16 4.80 -11.24 14.40
N SER A 17 5.47 -10.64 15.37
CA SER A 17 5.64 -11.14 16.73
C SER A 17 5.35 -10.07 17.76
N ASP A 18 5.41 -10.42 19.04
CA ASP A 18 5.44 -9.43 20.11
C ASP A 18 6.82 -8.76 20.27
N ALA A 19 6.92 -7.87 21.27
CA ALA A 19 8.12 -7.13 21.62
C ALA A 19 9.33 -7.99 22.05
N GLN A 20 9.11 -9.28 22.38
CA GLN A 20 10.15 -10.23 22.78
C GLN A 20 10.58 -11.13 21.63
N GLY A 21 9.89 -11.02 20.48
CA GLY A 21 10.08 -11.88 19.33
C GLY A 21 9.20 -13.13 19.37
N ASP A 22 8.34 -13.32 20.37
CA ASP A 22 7.50 -14.52 20.44
C ASP A 22 6.29 -14.41 19.51
N MET A 23 5.96 -15.50 18.84
CA MET A 23 4.76 -15.64 18.03
C MET A 23 3.81 -16.60 18.73
N GLU A 24 2.67 -16.09 19.20
CA GLU A 24 1.58 -16.87 19.76
C GLU A 24 0.26 -16.39 19.16
N HIS A 25 -0.71 -17.29 19.06
CA HIS A 25 -2.01 -16.95 18.48
C HIS A 25 -2.71 -15.86 19.29
N ASP A 26 -3.00 -14.73 18.65
CA ASP A 26 -3.85 -13.66 19.19
C ASP A 26 -5.11 -13.53 18.31
N PRO A 27 -6.32 -13.72 18.85
CA PRO A 27 -7.58 -13.49 18.13
C PRO A 27 -7.79 -12.04 17.66
N CYS A 28 -6.99 -11.09 18.15
CA CYS A 28 -7.05 -9.67 17.84
C CYS A 28 -5.92 -9.19 16.94
N ALA A 29 -4.90 -10.01 16.66
CA ALA A 29 -3.73 -9.61 15.89
C ALA A 29 -3.21 -10.76 15.00
N PRO A 30 -2.77 -10.46 13.76
CA PRO A 30 -2.28 -11.48 12.84
C PRO A 30 -0.82 -11.85 13.14
N ILE A 31 -0.59 -12.50 14.29
CA ILE A 31 0.73 -12.97 14.74
C ILE A 31 1.12 -14.26 14.01
N GLY A 32 2.38 -14.36 13.58
CA GLY A 32 2.94 -15.52 12.90
C GLY A 32 3.96 -15.18 11.81
N LEU A 33 4.47 -16.22 11.14
CA LEU A 33 5.25 -16.12 9.91
C LEU A 33 4.34 -16.42 8.71
N PHE A 34 4.31 -15.54 7.73
CA PHE A 34 3.41 -15.59 6.59
C PHE A 34 4.18 -15.52 5.27
N SER A 35 3.67 -16.21 4.26
CA SER A 35 4.10 -16.05 2.87
C SER A 35 3.00 -16.55 1.93
N PHE A 36 2.79 -15.87 0.79
CA PHE A 36 1.76 -16.24 -0.21
C PHE A 36 0.39 -16.55 0.43
N ASP A 37 -0.11 -15.60 1.25
CA ASP A 37 -1.40 -15.66 1.97
C ASP A 37 -1.56 -16.85 2.93
N THR A 38 -0.46 -17.48 3.38
CA THR A 38 -0.47 -18.65 4.27
C THR A 38 0.37 -18.39 5.52
N ARG A 39 -0.12 -18.75 6.71
CA ARG A 39 0.67 -18.75 7.96
C ARG A 39 1.53 -20.01 8.12
N PHE A 40 2.82 -19.89 7.83
CA PHE A 40 3.82 -20.97 7.96
C PHE A 40 4.31 -21.20 9.40
N LEU A 41 4.19 -20.23 10.30
CA LEU A 41 4.36 -20.44 11.75
C LEU A 41 3.25 -19.74 12.51
N SER A 42 2.53 -20.49 13.33
CA SER A 42 1.51 -20.00 14.25
C SER A 42 2.00 -19.94 15.70
N HIS A 43 3.12 -20.61 15.99
CA HIS A 43 3.78 -20.62 17.29
C HIS A 43 5.30 -20.57 17.09
N TRP A 44 5.99 -19.66 17.77
CA TRP A 44 7.45 -19.52 17.75
C TRP A 44 7.89 -18.86 19.05
N VAL A 45 8.20 -19.68 20.06
CA VAL A 45 8.39 -19.24 21.45
C VAL A 45 9.73 -19.71 21.98
N LEU A 46 10.52 -18.77 22.50
CA LEU A 46 11.81 -19.05 23.11
C LEU A 46 11.73 -19.04 24.65
N THR A 47 12.22 -20.10 25.28
CA THR A 47 12.36 -20.18 26.74
C THR A 47 13.76 -20.65 27.13
N VAL A 48 14.21 -20.22 28.30
CA VAL A 48 15.45 -20.68 28.95
C VAL A 48 15.09 -21.21 30.33
N ASP A 49 15.43 -22.47 30.60
CA ASP A 49 15.07 -23.20 31.83
C ASP A 49 13.57 -23.21 32.13
N GLY A 50 12.76 -23.17 31.06
CA GLY A 50 11.30 -23.13 31.14
C GLY A 50 10.71 -21.75 31.45
N GLU A 51 11.54 -20.72 31.62
CA GLU A 51 11.10 -19.34 31.81
C GLU A 51 10.97 -18.60 30.49
N ARG A 52 9.96 -17.73 30.42
CA ARG A 52 9.80 -16.76 29.33
C ARG A 52 10.84 -15.66 29.47
N LEU A 53 11.24 -15.15 28.31
CA LEU A 53 12.20 -14.06 28.24
C LEU A 53 11.48 -12.71 28.36
N HIS A 54 12.22 -11.66 28.68
CA HIS A 54 11.73 -10.29 28.72
C HIS A 54 12.69 -9.37 27.98
N ALA A 55 12.15 -8.52 27.11
CA ALA A 55 12.95 -7.59 26.33
C ALA A 55 13.49 -6.45 27.21
N LEU A 56 14.81 -6.32 27.24
CA LEU A 56 15.50 -5.15 27.79
C LEU A 56 15.59 -4.03 26.74
N SER A 57 15.85 -4.41 25.49
CA SER A 57 15.92 -3.50 24.36
C SER A 57 15.68 -4.24 23.05
N ARG A 58 15.35 -3.46 22.03
CA ARG A 58 15.16 -3.90 20.64
C ARG A 58 15.85 -2.90 19.72
N ASP A 59 16.45 -3.42 18.66
CA ASP A 59 17.11 -2.63 17.61
C ASP A 59 16.60 -3.09 16.24
N ASP A 60 15.86 -2.22 15.56
CA ASP A 60 15.36 -2.46 14.20
C ASP A 60 16.41 -1.96 13.20
N LEU A 61 17.22 -2.91 12.70
CA LEU A 61 18.36 -2.60 11.84
C LEU A 61 17.89 -2.23 10.42
N THR A 62 16.96 -3.01 9.86
CA THR A 62 16.33 -2.80 8.55
C THR A 62 14.90 -3.35 8.56
N TYR A 63 14.14 -3.19 7.47
CA TYR A 63 12.79 -3.74 7.37
C TYR A 63 12.73 -5.28 7.37
N PHE A 64 13.86 -5.95 7.09
CA PHE A 64 13.98 -7.40 7.05
C PHE A 64 14.78 -7.97 8.22
N GLU A 65 15.26 -7.13 9.14
CA GLU A 65 16.20 -7.53 10.19
C GLU A 65 15.97 -6.78 11.51
N THR A 66 15.81 -7.52 12.60
CA THR A 66 15.63 -6.96 13.94
C THR A 66 16.42 -7.77 14.97
N ARG A 67 16.85 -7.10 16.05
CA ARG A 67 17.59 -7.72 17.15
C ARG A 67 16.91 -7.43 18.48
N PHE A 68 16.79 -8.46 19.30
CA PHE A 68 16.25 -8.40 20.64
C PHE A 68 17.34 -8.72 21.65
N VAL A 69 17.41 -7.95 22.73
CA VAL A 69 18.24 -8.25 23.90
C VAL A 69 17.31 -8.57 25.05
N LEU A 70 17.41 -9.80 25.55
CA LEU A 70 16.42 -10.42 26.44
C LEU A 70 17.09 -10.99 27.69
N VAL A 71 16.30 -11.16 28.75
CA VAL A 71 16.68 -11.88 29.98
C VAL A 71 15.56 -12.83 30.41
N PRO A 72 15.86 -13.99 31.02
CA PRO A 72 14.84 -14.85 31.63
C PRO A 72 14.20 -14.19 32.86
N GLY A 73 12.91 -14.40 33.03
CA GLY A 73 12.16 -13.93 34.19
C GLY A 73 11.87 -12.42 34.19
N ALA A 74 10.92 -11.99 35.02
CA ALA A 74 10.57 -10.58 35.15
C ALA A 74 11.70 -9.85 35.88
N ALA A 75 12.48 -9.04 35.17
CA ALA A 75 13.56 -8.23 35.74
C ALA A 75 13.04 -7.41 36.95
N SER A 76 13.31 -7.91 38.15
CA SER A 76 13.03 -7.19 39.39
C SER A 76 14.25 -6.32 39.71
N HIS A 77 14.04 -5.15 40.33
CA HIS A 77 15.12 -4.23 40.72
C HIS A 77 16.15 -4.82 41.72
N TYR A 78 16.03 -6.09 42.11
CA TYR A 78 16.78 -6.71 43.20
C TYR A 78 17.51 -8.01 42.82
N VAL A 79 17.47 -8.45 41.56
CA VAL A 79 18.19 -9.64 41.08
C VAL A 79 18.85 -9.33 39.74
N ASP A 80 20.19 -9.32 39.72
CA ASP A 80 20.95 -9.25 38.49
C ASP A 80 20.75 -10.57 37.70
N ALA A 81 20.38 -10.47 36.43
CA ALA A 81 20.26 -11.66 35.58
C ALA A 81 21.66 -12.15 35.21
N ASP A 82 22.05 -13.32 35.70
CA ASP A 82 23.33 -13.98 35.38
C ASP A 82 23.40 -14.50 33.93
N VAL A 83 22.31 -14.37 33.17
CA VAL A 83 22.21 -14.80 31.78
C VAL A 83 21.43 -13.77 30.96
N SER A 84 21.89 -13.52 29.74
CA SER A 84 21.14 -12.76 28.74
C SER A 84 21.07 -13.53 27.43
N VAL A 85 20.00 -13.28 26.67
CA VAL A 85 19.78 -13.88 25.36
C VAL A 85 19.71 -12.80 24.31
N ILE A 86 20.44 -12.96 23.22
CA ILE A 86 20.31 -12.13 22.03
C ILE A 86 19.59 -12.97 20.97
N ARG A 87 18.43 -12.49 20.53
CA ARG A 87 17.77 -13.02 19.32
C ARG A 87 18.08 -12.08 18.17
N HIS A 88 18.57 -12.62 17.08
CA HIS A 88 18.76 -11.88 15.85
C HIS A 88 17.92 -12.52 14.76
N ARG A 89 16.99 -11.76 14.22
CA ARG A 89 15.98 -12.24 13.27
C ARG A 89 16.18 -11.57 11.93
N SER A 90 16.13 -12.36 10.87
CA SER A 90 16.07 -11.85 9.50
C SER A 90 15.10 -12.65 8.66
N ILE A 91 14.55 -12.02 7.62
CA ILE A 91 13.68 -12.68 6.64
C ILE A 91 14.08 -12.29 5.24
N ASP A 92 14.28 -13.28 4.37
CA ASP A 92 14.37 -13.11 2.93
C ASP A 92 13.32 -14.00 2.25
N GLU A 93 13.75 -15.01 1.50
CA GLU A 93 12.91 -16.12 1.07
C GLU A 93 12.65 -17.16 2.16
N ALA A 94 13.57 -17.25 3.12
CA ALA A 94 13.47 -18.03 4.33
C ALA A 94 13.48 -17.11 5.55
N TYR A 95 13.02 -17.65 6.67
CA TYR A 95 13.07 -16.96 7.93
C TYR A 95 14.22 -17.51 8.77
N HIS A 96 15.08 -16.63 9.26
CA HIS A 96 16.28 -16.96 9.99
C HIS A 96 16.22 -16.36 11.40
N GLU A 97 16.58 -17.16 12.40
CA GLU A 97 16.74 -16.69 13.77
C GLU A 97 18.00 -17.25 14.40
N SER A 98 18.94 -16.37 14.73
CA SER A 98 20.11 -16.68 15.54
C SER A 98 19.78 -16.43 17.01
N VAL A 99 20.05 -17.41 17.86
CA VAL A 99 19.92 -17.31 19.31
C VAL A 99 21.30 -17.41 19.94
N THR A 100 21.69 -16.38 20.68
CA THR A 100 22.94 -16.36 21.46
C THR A 100 22.62 -16.27 22.95
N VAL A 101 23.16 -17.20 23.74
CA VAL A 101 23.02 -17.21 25.21
C VAL A 101 24.37 -16.86 25.83
N LEU A 102 24.37 -15.82 26.67
CA LEU A 102 25.56 -15.26 27.31
C LEU A 102 25.52 -15.55 28.81
N ASN A 103 26.57 -16.17 29.35
CA ASN A 103 26.72 -16.39 30.79
C ASN A 103 27.54 -15.25 31.41
N HIS A 104 26.90 -14.45 32.26
CA HIS A 104 27.53 -13.32 32.96
C HIS A 104 28.05 -13.70 34.34
N SER A 105 27.78 -14.91 34.82
CA SER A 105 28.27 -15.39 36.12
C SER A 105 29.76 -15.75 36.09
N ALA A 106 30.35 -15.90 37.28
CA ALA A 106 31.73 -16.31 37.47
C ALA A 106 31.94 -17.83 37.41
N GLU A 107 30.86 -18.62 37.31
CA GLU A 107 30.89 -20.08 37.28
C GLU A 107 30.29 -20.62 35.98
N PRO A 108 30.70 -21.83 35.53
CA PRO A 108 30.05 -22.46 34.39
C PRO A 108 28.57 -22.74 34.71
N ALA A 109 27.68 -22.36 33.81
CA ALA A 109 26.24 -22.54 33.97
C ALA A 109 25.69 -23.54 32.93
N GLU A 110 24.70 -24.32 33.34
CA GLU A 110 23.98 -25.24 32.48
C GLU A 110 22.58 -24.69 32.22
N TYR A 111 22.21 -24.57 30.95
CA TYR A 111 20.91 -24.04 30.55
C TYR A 111 20.18 -25.04 29.65
N THR A 112 18.86 -25.06 29.77
CA THR A 112 17.96 -25.72 28.83
C THR A 112 17.28 -24.65 27.97
N VAL A 113 17.76 -24.47 26.74
CA VAL A 113 17.13 -23.57 25.78
C VAL A 113 16.09 -24.35 24.98
N ARG A 114 14.86 -23.85 24.95
CA ARG A 114 13.76 -24.50 24.22
C ARG A 114 13.13 -23.53 23.24
N MET A 115 13.12 -23.92 21.96
CA MET A 115 12.32 -23.29 20.92
C MET A 115 11.08 -24.14 20.66
N GLU A 116 9.92 -23.64 21.06
CA GLU A 116 8.63 -24.23 20.70
C GLU A 116 8.14 -23.70 19.36
N MET A 117 7.61 -24.58 18.53
CA MET A 117 7.17 -24.22 17.19
C MET A 117 5.94 -25.00 16.76
N ALA A 118 5.03 -24.34 16.05
CA ALA A 118 3.88 -24.95 15.41
C ALA A 118 3.48 -24.14 14.16
N ALA A 119 2.82 -24.82 13.23
CA ALA A 119 2.22 -24.20 12.06
C ALA A 119 0.78 -24.69 11.93
N ASP A 120 -0.13 -23.80 11.54
CA ASP A 120 -1.51 -24.15 11.24
C ASP A 120 -1.87 -23.98 9.77
N PHE A 121 -1.04 -23.27 8.98
CA PHE A 121 -1.26 -22.97 7.56
C PHE A 121 -2.58 -22.25 7.29
N ALA A 122 -3.03 -21.44 8.25
CA ALA A 122 -4.20 -20.60 8.08
C ALA A 122 -4.03 -19.64 6.89
N ASP A 123 -5.09 -19.48 6.11
CA ASP A 123 -5.19 -18.45 5.08
C ASP A 123 -5.24 -17.05 5.72
N THR A 124 -4.66 -16.04 5.09
CA THR A 124 -4.65 -14.67 5.65
C THR A 124 -6.05 -14.13 5.96
N SER A 125 -7.07 -14.55 5.20
CA SER A 125 -8.46 -14.14 5.39
C SER A 125 -9.13 -14.69 6.67
N GLU A 126 -8.57 -15.72 7.30
CA GLU A 126 -9.16 -16.39 8.47
C GLU A 126 -8.27 -16.34 9.71
N ILE A 127 -7.12 -15.65 9.69
CA ILE A 127 -6.12 -15.69 10.78
C ILE A 127 -6.72 -15.41 12.16
N LEU A 128 -7.69 -14.48 12.24
CA LEU A 128 -8.36 -14.11 13.49
C LEU A 128 -9.24 -15.24 14.04
N ARG A 129 -9.73 -16.13 13.18
CA ARG A 129 -10.55 -17.30 13.50
C ARG A 129 -10.24 -18.48 12.56
N PRO A 130 -9.06 -19.11 12.69
CA PRO A 130 -8.63 -20.12 11.74
C PRO A 130 -9.56 -21.34 11.74
N GLY A 131 -9.87 -21.86 10.55
CA GLY A 131 -10.53 -23.14 10.40
C GLY A 131 -9.69 -24.32 10.94
N PRO A 132 -10.33 -25.43 11.35
CA PRO A 132 -9.62 -26.58 11.88
C PRO A 132 -8.74 -27.25 10.80
N ARG A 133 -7.44 -27.29 11.02
CA ARG A 133 -6.46 -28.00 10.18
C ARG A 133 -5.72 -29.05 11.00
N ARG A 134 -5.25 -30.10 10.33
CA ARG A 134 -4.49 -31.20 10.94
C ARG A 134 -3.16 -31.38 10.19
N PRO A 135 -2.18 -30.51 10.44
CA PRO A 135 -0.86 -30.69 9.86
C PRO A 135 -0.19 -31.96 10.41
N THR A 136 0.58 -32.62 9.56
CA THR A 136 1.44 -33.75 9.94
C THR A 136 2.78 -33.19 10.41
N VAL A 137 3.23 -33.60 11.59
CA VAL A 137 4.51 -33.18 12.16
C VAL A 137 5.47 -34.37 12.17
N VAL A 138 6.64 -34.21 11.57
CA VAL A 138 7.69 -35.23 11.45
C VAL A 138 9.00 -34.68 12.03
N PRO A 139 9.36 -35.05 13.26
CA PRO A 139 10.68 -34.74 13.81
C PRO A 139 11.74 -35.64 13.18
N ASP A 140 12.90 -35.05 12.85
CA ASP A 140 14.07 -35.73 12.31
C ASP A 140 15.31 -35.35 13.14
N PRO A 141 15.59 -36.09 14.22
CA PRO A 141 16.72 -35.79 15.10
C PRO A 141 18.08 -35.98 14.43
N GLN A 142 18.18 -36.83 13.40
CA GLN A 142 19.46 -37.08 12.71
C GLN A 142 19.87 -35.88 11.87
N GLU A 143 18.91 -35.27 11.19
CA GLU A 143 19.11 -34.08 10.35
C GLU A 143 18.88 -32.77 11.12
N ARG A 144 18.56 -32.83 12.42
CA ARG A 144 18.24 -31.67 13.28
C ARG A 144 17.11 -30.82 12.70
N ARG A 145 16.06 -31.49 12.23
CA ARG A 145 14.97 -30.88 11.47
C ARG A 145 13.60 -31.21 12.03
N LEU A 146 12.71 -30.22 12.06
CA LEU A 146 11.28 -30.44 12.24
C LEU A 146 10.55 -30.08 10.96
N ARG A 147 9.79 -31.03 10.41
CA ARG A 147 8.93 -30.80 9.24
C ARG A 147 7.48 -30.79 9.68
N ILE A 148 6.76 -29.73 9.33
CA ILE A 148 5.32 -29.59 9.55
C ILE A 148 4.68 -29.43 8.18
N ARG A 149 3.73 -30.29 7.81
CA ARG A 149 3.12 -30.30 6.48
C ARG A 149 1.60 -30.28 6.56
N TYR A 150 0.98 -29.47 5.71
CA TYR A 150 -0.44 -29.49 5.46
C TYR A 150 -0.73 -29.78 4.00
N GLU A 151 -1.71 -30.64 3.76
CA GLU A 151 -2.18 -30.98 2.42
C GLU A 151 -3.70 -31.10 2.42
N ARG A 152 -4.31 -30.45 1.43
CA ARG A 152 -5.70 -30.63 1.05
C ARG A 152 -5.73 -30.66 -0.47
N GLY A 153 -6.09 -31.80 -1.07
CA GLY A 153 -6.19 -31.94 -2.52
C GLY A 153 -4.91 -31.46 -3.25
N ARG A 154 -5.04 -30.42 -4.08
CA ARG A 154 -3.92 -29.80 -4.83
C ARG A 154 -3.14 -28.73 -4.06
N PHE A 155 -3.59 -28.38 -2.86
CA PHE A 155 -2.96 -27.35 -2.03
C PHE A 155 -2.08 -28.03 -0.98
N ALA A 156 -0.78 -27.77 -1.04
CA ALA A 156 0.19 -28.31 -0.10
C ALA A 156 1.19 -27.24 0.32
N ARG A 157 1.47 -27.21 1.64
CA ARG A 157 2.36 -26.26 2.31
C ARG A 157 3.19 -27.01 3.32
N GLU A 158 4.46 -26.66 3.42
CA GLU A 158 5.38 -27.29 4.36
C GLU A 158 6.28 -26.25 5.02
N THR A 159 6.43 -26.34 6.33
CA THR A 159 7.40 -25.58 7.11
C THR A 159 8.51 -26.55 7.51
N CYS A 160 9.74 -26.28 7.10
CA CYS A 160 10.91 -27.04 7.52
C CYS A 160 11.84 -26.17 8.35
N VAL A 161 11.96 -26.50 9.64
CA VAL A 161 12.86 -25.82 10.58
C VAL A 161 14.11 -26.67 10.76
N SER A 162 15.29 -26.09 10.62
CA SER A 162 16.58 -26.76 10.83
C SER A 162 17.48 -25.95 11.76
N SER A 163 18.38 -26.63 12.49
CA SER A 163 19.35 -25.97 13.37
C SER A 163 20.80 -26.29 13.03
N THR A 164 21.68 -25.29 13.15
CA THR A 164 23.14 -25.49 13.05
C THR A 164 23.72 -26.19 14.28
N ALA A 165 23.13 -25.99 15.46
CA ALA A 165 23.55 -26.63 16.71
C ALA A 165 22.86 -27.99 16.93
N PRO A 166 23.52 -28.94 17.63
CA PRO A 166 22.87 -30.19 18.03
C PRO A 166 21.65 -29.93 18.92
N ALA A 167 20.50 -30.50 18.56
CA ALA A 167 19.24 -30.33 19.28
C ALA A 167 18.51 -31.65 19.42
N GLU A 168 17.78 -31.82 20.52
CA GLU A 168 16.76 -32.85 20.63
C GLU A 168 15.49 -32.34 19.95
N VAL A 169 15.08 -33.02 18.88
CA VAL A 169 13.91 -32.63 18.08
C VAL A 169 12.73 -33.52 18.43
N ASP A 170 11.62 -32.90 18.79
CA ASP A 170 10.34 -33.56 19.06
C ASP A 170 9.20 -32.90 18.27
N ALA A 171 7.98 -33.41 18.42
CA ALA A 171 6.81 -32.91 17.69
C ALA A 171 6.38 -31.47 18.06
N ARG A 172 6.98 -30.86 19.09
CA ARG A 172 6.67 -29.50 19.55
C ARG A 172 7.83 -28.52 19.32
N GLY A 173 8.98 -28.96 18.81
CA GLY A 173 10.13 -28.10 18.57
C GLY A 173 11.49 -28.71 18.93
N MET A 174 12.42 -27.85 19.34
CA MET A 174 13.84 -28.19 19.52
C MET A 174 14.33 -27.79 20.92
N THR A 175 15.00 -28.71 21.60
CA THR A 175 15.63 -28.50 22.91
C THR A 175 17.15 -28.56 22.80
N PHE A 176 17.83 -27.57 23.33
CA PHE A 176 19.29 -27.49 23.44
C PHE A 176 19.66 -27.55 24.92
N ARG A 177 20.42 -28.58 25.31
CA ARG A 177 21.03 -28.66 26.64
C ARG A 177 22.48 -28.25 26.52
N ILE A 178 22.79 -27.09 27.09
CA ILE A 178 24.06 -26.40 26.86
C ILE A 178 24.76 -26.14 28.17
N ARG A 179 26.09 -26.12 28.13
CA ARG A 179 26.94 -25.66 29.21
C ARG A 179 27.73 -24.46 28.68
N VAL A 180 27.64 -23.33 29.37
CA VAL A 180 28.30 -22.08 28.98
C VAL A 180 29.30 -21.72 30.06
N GLU A 181 30.57 -21.64 29.69
CA GLU A 181 31.66 -21.27 30.61
C GLU A 181 31.52 -19.81 31.10
N PRO A 182 32.19 -19.41 32.19
CA PRO A 182 32.12 -18.04 32.71
C PRO A 182 32.47 -17.02 31.63
N GLN A 183 31.65 -15.97 31.47
CA GLN A 183 31.81 -14.95 30.41
C GLN A 183 31.80 -15.53 28.98
N GLY A 184 31.33 -16.78 28.82
CA GLY A 184 31.22 -17.47 27.56
C GLY A 184 29.89 -17.23 26.87
N GLU A 185 29.81 -17.70 25.62
CA GLU A 185 28.61 -17.65 24.80
C GLU A 185 28.31 -19.01 24.16
N TRP A 186 27.03 -19.27 23.94
CA TRP A 186 26.54 -20.33 23.08
C TRP A 186 25.68 -19.75 21.98
N HIS A 187 25.75 -20.35 20.79
CA HIS A 187 25.06 -19.85 19.61
C HIS A 187 24.38 -20.99 18.83
N ALA A 188 23.20 -20.72 18.30
CA ALA A 188 22.52 -21.56 17.33
C ALA A 188 21.73 -20.73 16.31
N ASP A 189 21.85 -21.12 15.05
CA ASP A 189 21.01 -20.60 13.97
C ASP A 189 19.85 -21.56 13.73
N LEU A 190 18.66 -20.98 13.56
CA LEU A 190 17.45 -21.65 13.14
C LEU A 190 17.07 -21.12 11.76
N HIS A 191 16.95 -22.03 10.80
CA HIS A 191 16.51 -21.73 9.45
C HIS A 191 15.12 -22.33 9.22
N VAL A 192 14.16 -21.50 8.80
CA VAL A 192 12.77 -21.87 8.53
C VAL A 192 12.47 -21.69 7.05
N ALA A 193 12.35 -22.80 6.33
CA ALA A 193 11.91 -22.81 4.94
C ALA A 193 10.38 -22.84 4.85
N MET A 194 9.80 -21.91 4.08
CA MET A 194 8.36 -21.78 3.82
C MET A 194 8.00 -22.38 2.45
N ILE A 195 7.80 -23.69 2.37
CA ILE A 195 7.74 -24.43 1.11
C ILE A 195 6.31 -24.44 0.53
N ILE A 196 6.19 -24.05 -0.74
CA ILE A 196 4.98 -24.20 -1.55
C ILE A 196 5.17 -25.41 -2.46
N GLN A 197 4.50 -26.54 -2.18
CA GLN A 197 4.76 -27.75 -2.96
C GLN A 197 4.16 -27.68 -4.38
N GLY A 198 5.02 -27.80 -5.38
CA GLY A 198 4.67 -27.98 -6.78
C GLY A 198 4.62 -29.45 -7.21
N ALA A 199 4.53 -29.70 -8.52
CA ALA A 199 4.57 -31.05 -9.08
C ALA A 199 5.89 -31.75 -8.71
N GLY A 200 5.82 -32.99 -8.19
CA GLY A 200 7.00 -33.76 -7.78
C GLY A 200 7.52 -33.47 -6.36
N GLY A 201 6.78 -32.70 -5.54
CA GLY A 201 7.07 -32.51 -4.12
C GLY A 201 8.23 -31.56 -3.80
N ARG A 202 8.64 -30.75 -4.78
CA ARG A 202 9.64 -29.67 -4.61
C ARG A 202 8.95 -28.33 -4.42
N ASP A 203 9.67 -27.35 -3.88
CA ASP A 203 9.18 -25.98 -3.85
C ASP A 203 8.94 -25.50 -5.28
N LEU A 204 7.70 -25.06 -5.57
CA LEU A 204 7.29 -24.53 -6.87
C LEU A 204 8.17 -23.36 -7.29
N ARG A 205 8.67 -22.58 -6.34
CA ARG A 205 9.50 -21.40 -6.59
C ARG A 205 10.92 -21.78 -7.00
N ALA A 206 11.47 -22.89 -6.49
CA ALA A 206 12.82 -23.35 -6.79
C ALA A 206 13.08 -23.62 -8.28
N ASP A 207 12.02 -23.87 -9.05
CA ASP A 207 12.08 -24.09 -10.49
C ASP A 207 11.90 -22.80 -11.32
N ILE A 208 11.59 -21.67 -10.68
CA ILE A 208 11.49 -20.36 -11.31
C ILE A 208 12.89 -19.74 -11.42
N GLU A 209 13.33 -19.42 -12.63
CA GLU A 209 14.69 -18.91 -12.88
C GLU A 209 14.96 -17.58 -12.14
N SER A 210 13.98 -16.68 -12.11
CA SER A 210 14.09 -15.41 -11.39
C SER A 210 14.27 -15.60 -9.88
N HIS A 211 13.59 -16.58 -9.29
CA HIS A 211 13.77 -16.96 -7.89
C HIS A 211 15.21 -17.40 -7.60
N ARG A 212 15.82 -18.23 -8.48
CA ARG A 212 17.23 -18.63 -8.31
C ARG A 212 18.21 -17.45 -8.37
N GLN A 213 17.92 -16.45 -9.21
CA GLN A 213 18.74 -15.24 -9.30
C GLN A 213 18.56 -14.35 -8.05
N HIS A 214 17.34 -14.27 -7.51
CA HIS A 214 17.03 -13.51 -6.30
C HIS A 214 17.78 -14.03 -5.07
N VAL A 215 17.82 -15.36 -4.87
CA VAL A 215 18.58 -16.03 -3.79
C VAL A 215 20.06 -15.60 -3.71
N SER A 216 20.64 -15.16 -4.81
CA SER A 216 22.08 -14.84 -4.88
C SER A 216 22.46 -13.41 -4.48
N GLN A 217 21.49 -12.53 -4.20
CA GLN A 217 21.76 -11.10 -3.91
C GLN A 217 21.58 -10.76 -2.44
N ASP A 218 22.54 -10.00 -1.87
CA ASP A 218 22.41 -9.43 -0.53
C ASP A 218 21.31 -8.35 -0.52
N MET A 219 20.29 -8.50 0.34
CA MET A 219 19.18 -7.55 0.47
C MET A 219 19.63 -6.16 0.91
N ARG A 220 20.72 -6.04 1.68
CA ARG A 220 21.28 -4.73 2.07
C ARG A 220 21.79 -4.00 0.85
N ASP A 221 22.61 -4.66 0.03
CA ASP A 221 23.10 -4.10 -1.22
C ASP A 221 21.94 -3.78 -2.18
N GLY A 222 20.88 -4.60 -2.16
CA GLY A 222 19.65 -4.36 -2.92
C GLY A 222 18.90 -3.09 -2.48
N LEU A 223 18.78 -2.87 -1.17
CA LEU A 223 18.19 -1.66 -0.60
C LEU A 223 19.04 -0.42 -0.90
N ASP A 224 20.36 -0.51 -0.75
CA ASP A 224 21.25 0.61 -1.04
C ASP A 224 21.18 0.99 -2.53
N ARG A 225 21.22 0.01 -3.44
CA ARG A 225 21.01 0.26 -4.89
C ARG A 225 19.65 0.90 -5.19
N TRP A 226 18.61 0.50 -4.48
CA TRP A 226 17.27 1.09 -4.63
C TRP A 226 17.25 2.56 -4.19
N LEU A 227 17.83 2.84 -3.03
CA LEU A 227 17.90 4.21 -2.49
C LEU A 227 18.81 5.12 -3.35
N ASP A 228 19.91 4.60 -3.88
CA ASP A 228 20.84 5.35 -4.73
C ASP A 228 20.28 5.66 -6.12
N ARG A 229 19.29 4.90 -6.58
CA ARG A 229 18.57 5.17 -7.84
C ARG A 229 17.52 6.27 -7.69
N ALA A 230 16.97 6.44 -6.50
CA ALA A 230 15.98 7.46 -6.23
C ALA A 230 16.63 8.86 -6.20
N PRO A 231 15.88 9.92 -6.53
CA PRO A 231 16.36 11.30 -6.45
C PRO A 231 16.92 11.65 -5.06
N HIS A 232 18.00 12.44 -5.01
CA HIS A 232 18.56 12.83 -3.72
C HIS A 232 17.83 14.06 -3.15
N LEU A 233 17.18 13.90 -1.99
CA LEU A 233 16.51 14.99 -1.29
C LEU A 233 17.45 15.71 -0.32
N ILE A 234 17.54 17.03 -0.48
CA ILE A 234 18.17 17.96 0.46
C ILE A 234 17.10 18.91 0.97
N ALA A 235 16.72 18.79 2.24
CA ALA A 235 15.73 19.67 2.86
C ALA A 235 16.27 20.38 4.12
N GLU A 236 15.95 21.65 4.27
CA GLU A 236 16.25 22.43 5.49
C GLU A 236 15.42 21.96 6.70
N ARG A 237 14.21 21.42 6.48
CA ARG A 237 13.39 20.77 7.51
C ARG A 237 13.90 19.36 7.77
N PRO A 238 14.52 19.06 8.94
CA PRO A 238 15.20 17.78 9.15
C PRO A 238 14.28 16.56 9.06
N GLY A 239 13.04 16.69 9.52
CA GLY A 239 12.04 15.61 9.50
C GLY A 239 11.68 15.15 8.08
N LEU A 240 11.78 16.02 7.08
CA LEU A 240 11.41 15.69 5.71
C LEU A 240 12.34 14.65 5.07
N ASN A 241 13.66 14.73 5.34
CA ASN A 241 14.62 13.75 4.82
C ASN A 241 14.36 12.35 5.41
N ALA A 242 13.99 12.28 6.69
CA ALA A 242 13.67 11.02 7.36
C ALA A 242 12.39 10.40 6.77
N VAL A 243 11.33 11.21 6.58
CA VAL A 243 10.07 10.75 5.97
C VAL A 243 10.29 10.29 4.53
N TYR A 244 11.07 11.03 3.75
CA TYR A 244 11.41 10.67 2.37
C TYR A 244 12.15 9.33 2.28
N ARG A 245 13.22 9.18 3.07
CA ARG A 245 13.99 7.92 3.11
C ARG A 245 13.12 6.76 3.57
N GLN A 246 12.27 6.97 4.58
CA GLN A 246 11.36 5.93 5.05
C GLN A 246 10.35 5.51 3.99
N ALA A 247 9.74 6.46 3.26
CA ALA A 247 8.80 6.13 2.20
C ALA A 247 9.45 5.29 1.09
N LEU A 248 10.70 5.58 0.72
CA LEU A 248 11.47 4.75 -0.22
C LEU A 248 11.79 3.36 0.34
N THR A 249 12.16 3.27 1.62
CA THR A 249 12.41 1.98 2.30
C THR A 249 11.14 1.13 2.38
N ASP A 250 10.00 1.73 2.71
CA ASP A 250 8.69 1.07 2.74
C ASP A 250 8.33 0.52 1.35
N LEU A 251 8.53 1.32 0.29
CA LEU A 251 8.34 0.86 -1.09
C LEU A 251 9.33 -0.22 -1.49
N ALA A 252 10.58 -0.19 -0.99
CA ALA A 252 11.54 -1.26 -1.23
C ALA A 252 11.05 -2.59 -0.65
N ALA A 253 10.53 -2.54 0.58
CA ALA A 253 10.04 -3.67 1.36
C ALA A 253 8.74 -4.26 0.80
N LEU A 254 7.85 -3.40 0.28
CA LEU A 254 6.54 -3.77 -0.26
C LEU A 254 6.58 -4.14 -1.75
N ARG A 255 7.62 -4.88 -2.18
CA ARG A 255 7.74 -5.42 -3.54
C ARG A 255 7.97 -6.91 -3.49
N TYR A 256 7.13 -7.66 -4.20
CA TYR A 256 7.28 -9.11 -4.28
C TYR A 256 7.32 -9.58 -5.73
N MET A 257 7.80 -10.80 -5.94
CA MET A 257 7.79 -11.46 -7.24
C MET A 257 6.56 -12.36 -7.34
N PRO A 258 5.58 -12.04 -8.22
CA PRO A 258 4.43 -12.92 -8.45
C PRO A 258 4.86 -14.27 -9.01
N LEU A 259 4.15 -15.36 -8.67
CA LEU A 259 4.47 -16.69 -9.24
C LEU A 259 4.29 -16.77 -10.77
N ALA A 260 3.48 -15.86 -11.33
CA ALA A 260 3.15 -15.83 -12.75
C ALA A 260 4.03 -14.86 -13.56
N TYR A 261 4.96 -14.15 -12.91
CA TYR A 261 5.73 -13.08 -13.56
C TYR A 261 7.14 -12.95 -12.99
N THR A 262 8.05 -12.39 -13.77
CA THR A 262 9.49 -12.42 -13.48
C THR A 262 10.05 -11.14 -12.89
N ASP A 263 9.25 -10.07 -12.81
CA ASP A 263 9.67 -8.80 -12.25
C ASP A 263 8.85 -8.43 -11.00
N PRO A 264 9.46 -7.71 -10.04
CA PRO A 264 8.79 -7.35 -8.80
C PRO A 264 7.69 -6.31 -9.04
N VAL A 265 6.56 -6.50 -8.36
CA VAL A 265 5.43 -5.56 -8.36
C VAL A 265 5.13 -5.09 -6.93
N PRO A 266 4.59 -3.87 -6.75
CA PRO A 266 4.19 -3.40 -5.44
C PRO A 266 3.01 -4.22 -4.87
N VAL A 267 3.02 -4.46 -3.57
CA VAL A 267 1.86 -4.99 -2.82
C VAL A 267 1.08 -3.86 -2.14
N GLY A 268 -0.13 -4.13 -1.67
CA GLY A 268 -0.92 -3.14 -0.93
C GLY A 268 -0.27 -2.72 0.39
N GLY A 269 -0.03 -3.65 1.31
CA GLY A 269 0.57 -3.35 2.62
C GLY A 269 0.38 -4.43 3.68
N MET A 270 1.18 -4.35 4.75
CA MET A 270 1.12 -5.31 5.86
C MET A 270 -0.08 -5.03 6.78
N PRO A 271 -0.72 -6.05 7.38
CA PRO A 271 -0.54 -7.48 7.13
C PRO A 271 -1.54 -8.05 6.12
N TRP A 272 -2.64 -7.33 5.87
CA TRP A 272 -3.80 -7.86 5.14
C TRP A 272 -3.64 -7.83 3.62
N ALA A 273 -2.80 -6.94 3.11
CA ALA A 273 -2.67 -6.65 1.68
C ALA A 273 -1.26 -6.95 1.13
N MET A 274 -0.61 -8.01 1.64
CA MET A 274 0.72 -8.46 1.21
C MET A 274 0.67 -9.26 -0.11
N THR A 275 -0.09 -8.77 -1.08
CA THR A 275 -0.26 -9.32 -2.43
C THR A 275 -0.54 -8.21 -3.45
N LEU A 276 -0.65 -8.55 -4.74
CA LEU A 276 -1.03 -7.62 -5.79
C LEU A 276 -2.51 -7.19 -5.64
N TYR A 277 -2.67 -5.93 -5.25
CA TYR A 277 -3.92 -5.17 -5.36
C TYR A 277 -3.79 -4.22 -6.55
N GLY A 278 -4.55 -4.46 -7.62
CA GLY A 278 -4.40 -3.75 -8.88
C GLY A 278 -4.55 -2.23 -8.73
N ARG A 279 -5.53 -1.79 -7.94
CA ARG A 279 -5.74 -0.36 -7.66
C ARG A 279 -4.56 0.26 -6.91
N ASP A 280 -4.15 -0.37 -5.81
CA ASP A 280 -3.06 0.11 -4.96
C ASP A 280 -1.76 0.19 -5.76
N ALA A 281 -1.48 -0.82 -6.58
CA ALA A 281 -0.33 -0.87 -7.46
C ALA A 281 -0.37 0.25 -8.53
N LEU A 282 -1.52 0.46 -9.20
CA LEU A 282 -1.70 1.51 -10.20
C LEU A 282 -1.50 2.91 -9.59
N ILE A 283 -2.12 3.18 -8.44
CA ILE A 283 -2.03 4.47 -7.75
C ILE A 283 -0.61 4.69 -7.20
N THR A 284 0.00 3.67 -6.60
CA THR A 284 1.38 3.76 -6.11
C THR A 284 2.33 4.07 -7.25
N CYS A 285 2.26 3.35 -8.36
CA CYS A 285 3.12 3.60 -9.52
C CYS A 285 2.92 5.02 -10.06
N PHE A 286 1.67 5.51 -10.16
CA PHE A 286 1.39 6.88 -10.56
C PHE A 286 2.04 7.90 -9.62
N GLN A 287 1.88 7.68 -8.31
CA GLN A 287 2.38 8.57 -7.26
C GLN A 287 3.92 8.64 -7.20
N THR A 288 4.60 7.60 -7.68
CA THR A 288 6.06 7.48 -7.54
C THR A 288 6.84 7.63 -8.84
N LEU A 289 6.19 7.94 -9.97
CA LEU A 289 6.87 8.15 -11.27
C LEU A 289 8.11 9.07 -11.20
N PRO A 290 8.12 10.18 -10.43
CA PRO A 290 9.30 11.04 -10.34
C PRO A 290 10.48 10.43 -9.57
N PHE A 291 10.30 9.28 -8.93
CA PHE A 291 11.28 8.69 -8.01
C PHE A 291 11.67 7.27 -8.38
N THR A 292 10.68 6.43 -8.67
CA THR A 292 10.85 4.99 -8.92
C THR A 292 10.03 4.55 -10.15
N PRO A 293 10.23 5.18 -11.32
CA PRO A 293 9.46 4.87 -12.53
C PRO A 293 9.59 3.39 -12.96
N GLU A 294 10.66 2.71 -12.56
CA GLU A 294 10.92 1.29 -12.83
C GLU A 294 9.85 0.32 -12.30
N LEU A 295 9.01 0.73 -11.34
CA LEU A 295 7.92 -0.13 -10.85
C LEU A 295 6.76 -0.26 -11.84
N THR A 296 6.64 0.71 -12.74
CA THR A 296 5.46 0.85 -13.60
C THR A 296 5.39 -0.20 -14.71
N PRO A 297 6.47 -0.52 -15.46
CA PRO A 297 6.42 -1.52 -16.53
C PRO A 297 5.94 -2.89 -16.02
N ALA A 298 6.59 -3.43 -14.99
CA ALA A 298 6.24 -4.73 -14.42
C ALA A 298 4.78 -4.78 -13.95
N THR A 299 4.29 -3.70 -13.32
CA THR A 299 2.91 -3.57 -12.89
C THR A 299 1.94 -3.57 -14.06
N LEU A 300 2.20 -2.77 -15.10
CA LEU A 300 1.35 -2.68 -16.28
C LEU A 300 1.34 -4.01 -17.08
N HIS A 301 2.48 -4.66 -17.26
CA HIS A 301 2.57 -5.97 -17.90
C HIS A 301 1.80 -7.04 -17.13
N MET A 302 1.95 -7.09 -15.80
CA MET A 302 1.22 -8.05 -14.96
C MET A 302 -0.29 -7.85 -15.05
N LEU A 303 -0.76 -6.60 -14.95
CA LEU A 303 -2.18 -6.27 -15.05
C LEU A 303 -2.75 -6.51 -16.46
N ALA A 304 -1.96 -6.30 -17.50
CA ALA A 304 -2.33 -6.62 -18.87
C ALA A 304 -2.43 -8.14 -19.11
N MET A 305 -1.49 -8.92 -18.55
CA MET A 305 -1.51 -10.39 -18.61
C MET A 305 -2.75 -10.96 -17.93
N LEU A 306 -3.17 -10.35 -16.82
CA LEU A 306 -4.34 -10.73 -16.05
C LEU A 306 -5.63 -9.98 -16.46
N GLN A 307 -5.65 -9.31 -17.61
CA GLN A 307 -6.84 -8.58 -18.03
C GLN A 307 -8.00 -9.53 -18.33
N GLY A 308 -9.20 -9.17 -17.88
CA GLY A 308 -10.40 -9.99 -18.04
C GLY A 308 -10.71 -10.27 -19.51
N GLY A 309 -11.02 -11.53 -19.81
CA GLY A 309 -11.26 -12.03 -21.17
C GLY A 309 -12.63 -12.65 -21.38
N ARG A 310 -13.41 -12.83 -20.31
CA ARG A 310 -14.73 -13.48 -20.33
C ARG A 310 -15.70 -12.78 -19.38
N LEU A 311 -16.97 -13.20 -19.45
CA LEU A 311 -17.99 -12.84 -18.48
C LEU A 311 -18.04 -13.91 -17.40
N ASP A 312 -17.73 -13.52 -16.15
CA ASP A 312 -17.79 -14.39 -14.98
C ASP A 312 -18.29 -13.59 -13.77
N ASP A 313 -19.59 -13.74 -13.46
CA ASP A 313 -20.26 -13.04 -12.36
C ASP A 313 -19.63 -13.34 -11.00
N ARG A 314 -19.05 -14.53 -10.80
CA ARG A 314 -18.46 -14.94 -9.53
C ARG A 314 -17.17 -14.19 -9.24
N HIS A 315 -16.36 -13.99 -10.27
CA HIS A 315 -15.09 -13.26 -10.20
C HIS A 315 -15.24 -11.77 -10.54
N GLU A 316 -16.45 -11.31 -10.87
CA GLU A 316 -16.74 -9.95 -11.38
C GLU A 316 -15.99 -9.62 -12.69
N GLU A 317 -15.63 -10.65 -13.45
CA GLU A 317 -14.81 -10.56 -14.66
C GLU A 317 -15.66 -10.11 -15.85
N GLU A 318 -15.15 -9.11 -16.58
CA GLU A 318 -15.71 -8.67 -17.85
C GLU A 318 -14.58 -8.44 -18.86
N PRO A 319 -14.81 -8.65 -20.17
CA PRO A 319 -13.78 -8.41 -21.18
C PRO A 319 -13.23 -6.98 -21.14
N GLY A 320 -11.91 -6.86 -20.94
CA GLY A 320 -11.18 -5.59 -20.84
C GLY A 320 -11.03 -5.03 -19.43
N LYS A 321 -11.71 -5.60 -18.43
CA LYS A 321 -11.62 -5.17 -17.04
C LYS A 321 -10.27 -5.54 -16.43
N ILE A 322 -9.68 -4.64 -15.65
CA ILE A 322 -8.37 -4.86 -15.00
C ILE A 322 -8.59 -5.45 -13.60
N VAL A 323 -7.82 -6.49 -13.26
CA VAL A 323 -7.92 -7.23 -12.00
C VAL A 323 -7.80 -6.30 -10.78
N ALA A 324 -8.63 -6.54 -9.77
CA ALA A 324 -8.65 -5.82 -8.51
C ALA A 324 -7.67 -6.44 -7.51
N GLU A 325 -7.65 -7.77 -7.42
CA GLU A 325 -6.90 -8.51 -6.41
C GLU A 325 -6.51 -9.90 -6.93
N LEU A 326 -5.29 -10.33 -6.59
CA LEU A 326 -4.73 -11.66 -6.86
C LEU A 326 -4.26 -12.26 -5.54
N ARG A 327 -4.77 -13.45 -5.16
CA ARG A 327 -4.38 -14.18 -3.94
C ARG A 327 -3.87 -15.59 -4.24
N TYR A 328 -2.99 -16.09 -3.37
CA TYR A 328 -2.38 -17.42 -3.45
C TYR A 328 -2.82 -18.38 -2.33
N GLY A 329 -3.69 -17.91 -1.44
CA GLY A 329 -4.16 -18.62 -0.26
C GLY A 329 -5.01 -19.86 -0.60
N GLU A 330 -5.30 -20.65 0.43
CA GLU A 330 -6.09 -21.87 0.29
C GLU A 330 -7.52 -21.58 -0.19
N ALA A 331 -8.13 -20.52 0.34
CA ALA A 331 -9.49 -20.13 -0.01
C ALA A 331 -9.60 -19.75 -1.50
N ALA A 332 -8.56 -19.11 -2.04
CA ALA A 332 -8.42 -18.83 -3.46
C ALA A 332 -8.19 -20.11 -4.27
N ALA A 333 -7.33 -21.02 -3.80
CA ALA A 333 -6.98 -22.25 -4.51
C ALA A 333 -8.16 -23.22 -4.70
N PHE A 334 -9.17 -23.18 -3.82
CA PHE A 334 -10.39 -23.98 -3.92
C PHE A 334 -11.61 -23.21 -4.41
N ASP A 335 -11.44 -21.94 -4.80
CA ASP A 335 -12.53 -21.05 -5.17
C ASP A 335 -13.64 -21.07 -4.07
N GLU A 336 -13.22 -20.99 -2.81
CA GLU A 336 -14.10 -20.72 -1.67
C GLU A 336 -14.34 -19.21 -1.56
N GLN A 337 -13.28 -18.45 -1.88
CA GLN A 337 -13.34 -17.02 -2.16
C GLN A 337 -12.87 -16.77 -3.61
N PRO A 338 -13.51 -15.84 -4.34
CA PRO A 338 -13.18 -15.55 -5.74
C PRO A 338 -11.89 -14.73 -5.89
N THR A 339 -10.96 -14.83 -4.93
CA THR A 339 -9.80 -13.94 -4.79
C THR A 339 -8.56 -14.43 -5.52
N ALA A 340 -8.60 -15.64 -6.11
CA ALA A 340 -7.54 -16.10 -7.01
C ALA A 340 -7.33 -15.11 -8.16
N LEU A 341 -8.41 -14.63 -8.77
CA LEU A 341 -8.43 -13.49 -9.70
C LEU A 341 -9.76 -12.76 -9.52
N TYR A 342 -9.76 -11.70 -8.72
CA TYR A 342 -10.98 -10.94 -8.46
C TYR A 342 -10.98 -9.61 -9.22
N TYR A 343 -12.07 -9.30 -9.92
CA TYR A 343 -12.21 -8.12 -10.76
C TYR A 343 -13.26 -7.14 -10.21
N GLY A 344 -13.61 -7.22 -8.92
CA GLY A 344 -14.58 -6.32 -8.27
C GLY A 344 -14.06 -4.89 -8.07
N ALA A 345 -13.56 -4.25 -9.13
CA ALA A 345 -13.12 -2.86 -9.17
C ALA A 345 -13.47 -2.26 -10.54
N ALA A 346 -14.20 -1.15 -10.53
CA ALA A 346 -14.57 -0.39 -11.73
C ALA A 346 -13.55 0.71 -12.07
N ASP A 347 -12.72 1.11 -11.09
CA ASP A 347 -11.72 2.17 -11.24
C ASP A 347 -10.36 1.68 -11.74
N THR A 348 -9.99 0.40 -11.54
CA THR A 348 -8.73 -0.16 -12.03
C THR A 348 -8.60 -0.03 -13.55
N THR A 349 -9.69 -0.26 -14.28
CA THR A 349 -9.71 -0.23 -15.74
C THR A 349 -9.38 1.15 -16.34
N PRO A 350 -10.02 2.27 -15.94
CA PRO A 350 -9.58 3.59 -16.39
C PRO A 350 -8.20 3.96 -15.82
N LEU A 351 -7.88 3.60 -14.57
CA LEU A 351 -6.57 3.89 -13.96
C LEU A 351 -5.39 3.25 -14.71
N PHE A 352 -5.58 2.07 -15.31
CA PHE A 352 -4.57 1.41 -16.14
C PHE A 352 -4.17 2.28 -17.35
N VAL A 353 -5.15 2.87 -18.04
CA VAL A 353 -4.90 3.77 -19.18
C VAL A 353 -4.26 5.08 -18.73
N ILE A 354 -4.70 5.61 -17.58
CA ILE A 354 -4.14 6.83 -17.00
C ILE A 354 -2.66 6.64 -16.68
N LEU A 355 -2.30 5.53 -16.03
CA LEU A 355 -0.91 5.22 -15.68
C LEU A 355 -0.05 5.01 -16.92
N LEU A 356 -0.51 4.27 -17.92
CA LEU A 356 0.25 4.04 -19.16
C LEU A 356 0.63 5.37 -19.85
N ASP A 357 -0.34 6.29 -19.94
CA ASP A 357 -0.10 7.61 -20.52
C ASP A 357 0.82 8.49 -19.67
N GLU A 358 0.62 8.52 -18.36
CA GLU A 358 1.48 9.31 -17.46
C GLU A 358 2.92 8.77 -17.46
N TYR A 359 3.09 7.45 -17.46
CA TYR A 359 4.39 6.81 -17.55
C TYR A 359 5.14 7.23 -18.81
N GLU A 360 4.53 7.14 -19.99
CA GLU A 360 5.19 7.56 -21.23
C GLU A 360 5.55 9.06 -21.23
N ARG A 361 4.71 9.92 -20.65
CA ARG A 361 5.03 11.35 -20.51
C ARG A 361 6.30 11.56 -19.68
N TRP A 362 6.48 10.78 -18.62
CA TRP A 362 7.65 10.85 -17.75
C TRP A 362 8.88 10.23 -18.39
N THR A 363 8.79 9.01 -18.92
CA THR A 363 9.96 8.21 -19.31
C THR A 363 10.32 8.29 -20.79
N GLY A 364 9.33 8.57 -21.65
CA GLY A 364 9.47 8.45 -23.10
C GLY A 364 9.56 7.03 -23.62
N ASP A 365 9.17 6.04 -22.82
CA ASP A 365 9.09 4.64 -23.23
C ASP A 365 7.90 4.41 -24.17
N THR A 366 8.14 4.60 -25.46
CA THR A 366 7.16 4.34 -26.52
C THR A 366 6.96 2.85 -26.79
N ASP A 367 7.96 2.02 -26.49
CA ASP A 367 7.93 0.58 -26.76
C ASP A 367 6.86 -0.08 -25.89
N LEU A 368 6.81 0.26 -24.61
CA LEU A 368 5.76 -0.21 -23.70
C LEU A 368 4.36 0.21 -24.16
N VAL A 369 4.19 1.43 -24.67
CA VAL A 369 2.91 1.92 -25.22
C VAL A 369 2.47 1.13 -26.45
N HIS A 370 3.41 0.74 -27.31
CA HIS A 370 3.12 -0.10 -28.46
C HIS A 370 2.76 -1.52 -28.05
N GLU A 371 3.49 -2.10 -27.09
CA GLU A 371 3.23 -3.44 -26.56
C GLU A 371 1.84 -3.53 -25.92
N LEU A 372 1.51 -2.55 -25.07
CA LEU A 372 0.25 -2.53 -24.32
C LEU A 372 -0.92 -1.90 -25.08
N ARG A 373 -0.76 -1.67 -26.40
CA ARG A 373 -1.82 -1.13 -27.27
C ARG A 373 -3.11 -1.93 -27.16
N HIS A 374 -3.04 -3.25 -27.27
CA HIS A 374 -4.24 -4.09 -27.25
C HIS A 374 -4.93 -4.07 -25.88
N PRO A 375 -4.22 -4.32 -24.76
CA PRO A 375 -4.79 -4.19 -23.43
C PRO A 375 -5.42 -2.82 -23.13
N ALA A 376 -4.74 -1.73 -23.49
CA ALA A 376 -5.24 -0.37 -23.26
C ALA A 376 -6.53 -0.09 -24.05
N ARG A 377 -6.64 -0.60 -25.29
CA ARG A 377 -7.87 -0.50 -26.08
C ARG A 377 -9.00 -1.32 -25.49
N MET A 378 -8.73 -2.53 -25.02
CA MET A 378 -9.75 -3.34 -24.33
C MET A 378 -10.27 -2.63 -23.06
N ALA A 379 -9.39 -1.99 -22.30
CA ALA A 379 -9.78 -1.19 -21.13
C ALA A 379 -10.65 0.02 -21.52
N LEU A 380 -10.28 0.75 -22.57
CA LEU A 380 -11.08 1.88 -23.09
C LEU A 380 -12.44 1.44 -23.64
N ASP A 381 -12.49 0.32 -24.36
CA ASP A 381 -13.73 -0.22 -24.90
C ASP A 381 -14.66 -0.73 -23.78
N TRP A 382 -14.10 -1.29 -22.70
CA TRP A 382 -14.84 -1.70 -21.51
C TRP A 382 -15.64 -0.54 -20.88
N LEU A 383 -15.07 0.68 -20.83
CA LEU A 383 -15.74 1.87 -20.29
C LEU A 383 -17.09 2.19 -20.93
N THR A 384 -17.30 1.73 -22.17
CA THR A 384 -18.56 1.93 -22.91
C THR A 384 -19.40 0.67 -22.99
N ARG A 385 -18.77 -0.49 -23.20
CA ARG A 385 -19.50 -1.74 -23.45
C ARG A 385 -20.08 -2.38 -22.19
N TYR A 386 -19.35 -2.30 -21.08
CA TYR A 386 -19.71 -2.95 -19.82
C TYR A 386 -19.86 -1.93 -18.69
N GLY A 387 -19.09 -0.85 -18.74
CA GLY A 387 -19.16 0.24 -17.77
C GLY A 387 -20.42 1.09 -17.85
N ASP A 388 -20.99 1.30 -19.03
CA ASP A 388 -22.23 2.07 -19.24
C ASP A 388 -23.47 1.15 -19.19
N GLN A 389 -23.76 0.63 -18.01
CA GLN A 389 -24.84 -0.35 -17.82
C GLN A 389 -26.25 0.21 -18.08
N CYS A 390 -26.42 1.53 -18.00
CA CYS A 390 -27.70 2.21 -18.20
C CYS A 390 -27.85 2.82 -19.61
N GLY A 391 -26.77 2.88 -20.41
CA GLY A 391 -26.77 3.50 -21.74
C GLY A 391 -26.87 5.02 -21.70
N ASP A 392 -26.67 5.65 -20.53
CA ASP A 392 -26.70 7.10 -20.31
C ASP A 392 -25.30 7.72 -20.37
N GLY A 393 -24.28 6.89 -20.62
CA GLY A 393 -22.89 7.28 -20.79
C GLY A 393 -22.17 7.55 -19.46
N TYR A 394 -22.68 7.07 -18.33
CA TYR A 394 -22.00 7.08 -17.04
C TYR A 394 -21.38 5.72 -16.71
N LEU A 395 -20.15 5.74 -16.22
CA LEU A 395 -19.48 4.54 -15.73
C LEU A 395 -20.11 4.10 -14.41
N ARG A 396 -20.59 2.86 -14.35
CA ARG A 396 -21.31 2.29 -13.22
C ARG A 396 -20.73 0.96 -12.78
N TYR A 397 -20.97 0.62 -11.52
CA TYR A 397 -20.76 -0.74 -11.02
C TYR A 397 -22.03 -1.32 -10.40
N LEU A 398 -22.17 -2.63 -10.56
CA LEU A 398 -23.20 -3.48 -9.95
C LEU A 398 -22.50 -4.77 -9.53
N PRO A 399 -22.35 -5.03 -8.22
CA PRO A 399 -21.79 -6.29 -7.75
C PRO A 399 -22.64 -7.46 -8.25
N ARG A 400 -22.03 -8.33 -9.05
CA ARG A 400 -22.63 -9.57 -9.55
C ARG A 400 -22.47 -10.71 -8.54
N ASN A 401 -21.37 -10.75 -7.82
CA ASN A 401 -21.15 -11.66 -6.71
C ASN A 401 -21.70 -11.06 -5.41
N THR A 402 -22.98 -11.30 -5.14
CA THR A 402 -23.67 -10.80 -3.94
C THR A 402 -23.37 -11.59 -2.66
N GLY A 403 -22.68 -12.74 -2.76
CA GLY A 403 -22.38 -13.60 -1.62
C GLY A 403 -21.05 -13.26 -0.94
N SER A 404 -19.98 -13.13 -1.73
CA SER A 404 -18.62 -12.89 -1.23
C SER A 404 -17.89 -11.74 -1.92
N GLY A 405 -18.52 -11.09 -2.90
CA GLY A 405 -17.94 -9.93 -3.58
C GLY A 405 -18.00 -8.65 -2.75
N VAL A 406 -17.16 -7.68 -3.11
CA VAL A 406 -17.18 -6.36 -2.50
C VAL A 406 -18.41 -5.57 -2.95
N ALA A 407 -19.10 -4.94 -2.00
CA ALA A 407 -20.29 -4.15 -2.28
C ALA A 407 -19.96 -2.88 -3.07
N ASN A 408 -18.83 -2.23 -2.76
CA ASN A 408 -18.36 -1.04 -3.46
C ASN A 408 -17.11 -1.36 -4.28
N GLN A 409 -17.20 -1.18 -5.59
CA GLN A 409 -16.13 -1.52 -6.55
C GLN A 409 -15.26 -0.30 -6.89
N THR A 410 -15.01 0.59 -5.93
CA THR A 410 -14.14 1.78 -6.09
C THR A 410 -13.12 1.83 -4.97
N TRP A 411 -12.22 2.82 -4.97
CA TRP A 411 -11.22 2.96 -3.89
C TRP A 411 -11.85 3.01 -2.49
N ARG A 412 -13.07 3.54 -2.35
CA ARG A 412 -13.88 3.44 -1.12
C ARG A 412 -14.70 2.15 -1.10
N ASN A 413 -14.00 1.03 -0.96
CA ASN A 413 -14.56 -0.32 -1.09
C ASN A 413 -15.26 -0.87 0.17
N SER A 414 -15.30 -0.16 1.30
CA SER A 414 -16.05 -0.63 2.48
C SER A 414 -17.56 -0.65 2.22
N PRO A 415 -18.33 -1.60 2.78
CA PRO A 415 -19.76 -1.74 2.49
C PRO A 415 -20.59 -0.45 2.65
N GLU A 416 -20.38 0.27 3.76
CA GLU A 416 -21.14 1.47 4.12
C GLU A 416 -20.56 2.77 3.52
N ALA A 417 -19.57 2.68 2.63
CA ALA A 417 -18.87 3.88 2.15
C ALA A 417 -19.76 4.77 1.27
N ILE A 418 -20.58 4.20 0.39
CA ILE A 418 -21.36 4.99 -0.56
C ILE A 418 -22.77 5.19 0.00
N VAL A 419 -22.94 6.29 0.74
CA VAL A 419 -24.19 6.69 1.38
C VAL A 419 -24.40 8.20 1.26
N ASP A 420 -25.66 8.62 1.20
CA ASP A 420 -26.01 10.04 1.24
C ASP A 420 -25.73 10.66 2.62
N ARG A 421 -25.87 11.98 2.73
CA ARG A 421 -25.64 12.74 3.97
C ARG A 421 -26.49 12.31 5.17
N TYR A 422 -27.55 11.53 4.93
CA TYR A 422 -28.45 11.00 5.94
C TYR A 422 -28.17 9.53 6.29
N GLY A 423 -27.26 8.87 5.57
CA GLY A 423 -26.90 7.47 5.74
C GLY A 423 -27.73 6.50 4.92
N ALA A 424 -28.48 6.97 3.91
CA ALA A 424 -29.18 6.08 2.99
C ALA A 424 -28.23 5.58 1.90
N GLU A 425 -28.22 4.26 1.69
CA GLU A 425 -27.49 3.64 0.59
C GLU A 425 -28.26 3.80 -0.74
N PRO A 426 -27.62 4.31 -1.80
CA PRO A 426 -28.25 4.37 -3.11
C PRO A 426 -28.36 2.96 -3.74
N PRO A 427 -29.40 2.71 -4.55
CA PRO A 427 -29.53 1.45 -5.28
C PRO A 427 -28.42 1.28 -6.33
N TYR A 428 -28.16 0.02 -6.70
CA TYR A 428 -27.30 -0.33 -7.84
C TYR A 428 -28.07 -0.31 -9.16
N PRO A 429 -27.40 -0.14 -10.31
CA PRO A 429 -25.99 0.20 -10.48
C PRO A 429 -25.63 1.64 -10.07
N ARG A 430 -24.49 1.81 -9.37
CA ARG A 430 -24.05 3.10 -8.81
C ARG A 430 -23.07 3.79 -9.76
N ALA A 431 -23.32 5.07 -10.10
CA ALA A 431 -22.40 5.93 -10.85
C ALA A 431 -21.72 6.91 -9.89
N THR A 432 -20.62 6.52 -9.24
CA THR A 432 -19.90 7.43 -8.33
C THR A 432 -19.13 8.50 -9.11
N CYS A 433 -18.97 9.68 -8.53
CA CYS A 433 -18.44 10.85 -9.23
C CYS A 433 -16.96 10.68 -9.65
N GLU A 434 -16.13 10.05 -8.83
CA GLU A 434 -14.72 9.80 -9.11
C GLU A 434 -14.52 8.86 -10.30
N LEU A 435 -15.39 7.86 -10.47
CA LEU A 435 -15.38 6.99 -11.65
C LEU A 435 -15.57 7.80 -12.93
N GLN A 436 -16.41 8.83 -12.91
CA GLN A 436 -16.63 9.68 -14.08
C GLN A 436 -15.39 10.53 -14.37
N GLY A 437 -14.75 11.06 -13.32
CA GLY A 437 -13.46 11.72 -13.44
C GLY A 437 -12.39 10.82 -14.07
N TYR A 438 -12.23 9.59 -13.58
CA TYR A 438 -11.27 8.65 -14.13
C TYR A 438 -11.60 8.25 -15.57
N ALA A 439 -12.88 8.02 -15.89
CA ALA A 439 -13.31 7.69 -17.24
C ALA A 439 -13.15 8.86 -18.22
N TYR A 440 -13.22 10.10 -17.74
CA TYR A 440 -12.90 11.31 -18.52
C TYR A 440 -11.39 11.39 -18.81
N ASP A 441 -10.56 11.28 -17.76
CA ASP A 441 -9.10 11.38 -17.91
C ASP A 441 -8.54 10.24 -18.78
N ALA A 442 -8.99 9.01 -18.55
CA ALA A 442 -8.60 7.84 -19.34
C ALA A 442 -8.92 8.01 -20.83
N ARG A 443 -10.07 8.62 -21.18
CA ARG A 443 -10.43 8.89 -22.59
C ARG A 443 -9.52 9.94 -23.22
N LEU A 444 -9.20 11.03 -22.53
CA LEU A 444 -8.29 12.06 -23.05
C LEU A 444 -6.86 11.51 -23.25
N ARG A 445 -6.37 10.76 -22.26
CA ARG A 445 -5.06 10.11 -22.30
C ARG A 445 -5.01 9.03 -23.38
N GLY A 446 -6.02 8.16 -23.42
CA GLY A 446 -6.20 7.16 -24.48
C GLY A 446 -6.27 7.79 -25.88
N ALA A 447 -6.90 8.96 -26.03
CA ALA A 447 -6.92 9.68 -27.31
C ALA A 447 -5.53 10.16 -27.73
N ARG A 448 -4.72 10.66 -26.80
CA ARG A 448 -3.32 10.99 -27.08
C ARG A 448 -2.57 9.74 -27.52
N LEU A 449 -2.65 8.64 -26.76
CA LEU A 449 -1.98 7.39 -27.10
C LEU A 449 -2.36 6.89 -28.50
N ALA A 450 -3.65 6.96 -28.82
CA ALA A 450 -4.19 6.56 -30.13
C ALA A 450 -3.65 7.41 -31.29
N ARG A 451 -3.56 8.72 -31.10
CA ARG A 451 -3.11 9.67 -32.11
C ARG A 451 -1.59 9.65 -32.31
N GLU A 452 -0.83 9.56 -31.23
CA GLU A 452 0.63 9.71 -31.25
C GLU A 452 1.35 8.38 -31.54
N PHE A 453 0.87 7.26 -30.97
CA PHE A 453 1.59 5.98 -31.04
C PHE A 453 0.84 4.90 -31.83
N TRP A 454 -0.49 4.81 -31.71
CA TRP A 454 -1.21 3.72 -32.38
C TRP A 454 -1.61 4.01 -33.83
N GLY A 455 -1.37 5.24 -34.31
CA GLY A 455 -1.67 5.67 -35.68
C GLY A 455 -3.17 5.72 -36.00
N ASP A 456 -4.03 5.88 -35.00
CA ASP A 456 -5.49 5.79 -35.11
C ASP A 456 -6.15 7.11 -34.69
N ARG A 457 -6.06 8.11 -35.57
CA ARG A 457 -6.64 9.45 -35.34
C ARG A 457 -8.15 9.42 -35.19
N GLY A 458 -8.85 8.56 -35.93
CA GLY A 458 -10.31 8.44 -35.84
C GLY A 458 -10.76 7.89 -34.49
N TYR A 459 -10.00 6.96 -33.90
CA TYR A 459 -10.26 6.53 -32.53
C TYR A 459 -9.99 7.63 -31.51
N ALA A 460 -8.89 8.38 -31.68
CA ALA A 460 -8.58 9.52 -30.82
C ALA A 460 -9.70 10.57 -30.81
N GLU A 461 -10.17 10.99 -31.98
CA GLU A 461 -11.27 11.95 -32.12
C GLU A 461 -12.57 11.44 -31.48
N ARG A 462 -12.86 10.13 -31.59
CA ARG A 462 -14.01 9.52 -30.90
C ARG A 462 -13.89 9.60 -29.39
N LEU A 463 -12.73 9.23 -28.84
CA LEU A 463 -12.46 9.27 -27.40
C LEU A 463 -12.55 10.70 -26.84
N GLU A 464 -12.04 11.70 -27.57
CA GLU A 464 -12.16 13.11 -27.21
C GLU A 464 -13.62 13.58 -27.21
N ALA A 465 -14.38 13.18 -28.23
CA ALA A 465 -15.80 13.53 -28.31
C ALA A 465 -16.62 12.85 -27.18
N ASP A 466 -16.30 11.60 -26.85
CA ASP A 466 -16.90 10.89 -25.71
C ASP A 466 -16.55 11.58 -24.38
N ALA A 467 -15.29 11.98 -24.18
CA ALA A 467 -14.84 12.70 -23.00
C ALA A 467 -15.53 14.07 -22.86
N ALA A 468 -15.65 14.82 -23.96
CA ALA A 468 -16.34 16.12 -23.97
C ALA A 468 -17.82 15.98 -23.57
N ARG A 469 -18.52 14.99 -24.15
CA ARG A 469 -19.92 14.69 -23.80
C ARG A 469 -20.07 14.25 -22.34
N LEU A 470 -19.15 13.43 -21.83
CA LEU A 470 -19.16 13.01 -20.42
C LEU A 470 -18.98 14.21 -19.49
N ARG A 471 -18.01 15.09 -19.78
CA ARG A 471 -17.77 16.31 -19.00
C ARG A 471 -18.99 17.22 -18.97
N GLU A 472 -19.62 17.45 -20.13
CA GLU A 472 -20.82 18.29 -20.22
C GLU A 472 -21.97 17.73 -19.37
N ARG A 473 -22.33 16.44 -19.54
CA ARG A 473 -23.38 15.80 -18.74
C ARG A 473 -23.05 15.76 -17.26
N PHE A 474 -21.82 15.38 -16.90
CA PHE A 474 -21.38 15.34 -15.50
C PHE A 474 -21.57 16.69 -14.81
N ASN A 475 -21.17 17.78 -15.48
CA ASN A 475 -21.32 19.13 -14.92
C ASN A 475 -22.77 19.62 -14.87
N SER A 476 -23.68 19.01 -15.61
CA SER A 476 -25.13 19.21 -15.46
C SER A 476 -25.68 18.41 -14.29
N ASP A 477 -25.50 17.08 -14.34
CA ASP A 477 -26.34 16.14 -13.57
C ASP A 477 -25.81 15.90 -12.15
N PHE A 478 -24.50 16.00 -11.94
CA PHE A 478 -23.90 15.80 -10.61
C PHE A 478 -23.82 17.10 -9.80
N TRP A 479 -23.98 18.27 -10.41
CA TRP A 479 -23.82 19.52 -9.67
C TRP A 479 -25.00 19.79 -8.75
N LEU A 480 -24.73 20.14 -7.50
CA LEU A 480 -25.74 20.52 -6.50
C LEU A 480 -25.64 22.03 -6.23
N PRO A 481 -26.37 22.90 -6.97
CA PRO A 481 -26.16 24.35 -6.92
C PRO A 481 -26.34 24.95 -5.52
N GLN A 482 -27.28 24.42 -4.74
CA GLN A 482 -27.58 24.91 -3.39
C GLN A 482 -26.50 24.51 -2.38
N GLN A 483 -25.76 23.44 -2.64
CA GLN A 483 -24.69 22.96 -1.77
C GLN A 483 -23.30 23.46 -2.21
N GLY A 484 -23.14 23.82 -3.49
CA GLY A 484 -21.87 24.30 -4.04
C GLY A 484 -20.83 23.19 -4.19
N TYR A 485 -21.25 21.95 -4.41
CA TYR A 485 -20.38 20.80 -4.69
C TYR A 485 -21.08 19.78 -5.61
N TYR A 486 -20.36 18.73 -6.00
CA TYR A 486 -20.89 17.63 -6.81
C TYR A 486 -21.43 16.50 -5.92
N ALA A 487 -22.54 15.89 -6.35
CA ALA A 487 -23.10 14.69 -5.75
C ALA A 487 -22.06 13.55 -5.73
N LEU A 488 -22.13 12.70 -4.71
CA LEU A 488 -21.24 11.56 -4.54
C LEU A 488 -21.44 10.52 -5.64
N ALA A 489 -22.69 10.31 -6.04
CA ALA A 489 -23.08 9.37 -7.08
C ALA A 489 -24.41 9.77 -7.73
N LEU A 490 -24.76 9.12 -8.85
CA LEU A 490 -26.14 9.04 -9.34
C LEU A 490 -26.71 7.64 -9.13
N THR A 491 -28.00 7.57 -8.82
CA THR A 491 -28.78 6.33 -8.84
C THR A 491 -29.01 5.85 -10.29
N PRO A 492 -29.59 4.66 -10.50
CA PRO A 492 -29.98 4.20 -11.85
C PRO A 492 -31.01 5.10 -12.52
N ASP A 493 -31.86 5.76 -11.73
CA ASP A 493 -32.90 6.67 -12.22
C ASP A 493 -32.35 8.10 -12.50
N GLY A 494 -31.05 8.33 -12.27
CA GLY A 494 -30.40 9.62 -12.48
C GLY A 494 -30.52 10.59 -11.29
N GLU A 495 -31.02 10.13 -10.14
CA GLU A 495 -31.15 10.98 -8.96
C GLU A 495 -29.78 11.19 -8.27
N PRO A 496 -29.44 12.43 -7.87
CA PRO A 496 -28.17 12.72 -7.24
C PRO A 496 -28.13 12.32 -5.76
N VAL A 497 -27.02 11.68 -5.38
CA VAL A 497 -26.72 11.28 -4.00
C VAL A 497 -25.94 12.42 -3.32
N ASP A 498 -26.64 13.25 -2.54
CA ASP A 498 -26.06 14.39 -1.81
C ASP A 498 -25.16 13.91 -0.66
N ALA A 499 -23.83 14.04 -0.81
CA ALA A 499 -22.86 13.81 0.24
C ALA A 499 -21.53 14.56 -0.03
N LEU A 500 -21.09 15.35 0.95
CA LEU A 500 -19.80 16.05 0.90
C LEU A 500 -18.66 15.11 1.32
N THR A 501 -17.72 14.86 0.40
CA THR A 501 -16.63 13.86 0.56
C THR A 501 -15.33 14.34 -0.08
N SER A 502 -14.21 13.66 0.21
CA SER A 502 -12.90 13.97 -0.40
C SER A 502 -12.84 13.73 -1.91
N HIS A 503 -13.81 13.02 -2.50
CA HIS A 503 -13.88 12.80 -3.95
C HIS A 503 -13.85 14.08 -4.79
N LEU A 504 -14.19 15.24 -4.22
CA LEU A 504 -14.01 16.52 -4.89
C LEU A 504 -12.55 16.73 -5.36
N GLY A 505 -11.58 16.25 -4.59
CA GLY A 505 -10.16 16.26 -4.98
C GLY A 505 -9.86 15.38 -6.18
N HIS A 506 -10.50 14.21 -6.29
CA HIS A 506 -10.38 13.32 -7.46
C HIS A 506 -11.00 13.93 -8.72
N LEU A 507 -12.11 14.66 -8.58
CA LEU A 507 -12.73 15.42 -9.69
C LEU A 507 -11.81 16.54 -10.17
N LEU A 508 -11.18 17.27 -9.26
CA LEU A 508 -10.15 18.26 -9.61
C LEU A 508 -8.94 17.58 -10.25
N TRP A 509 -8.45 16.46 -9.71
CA TRP A 509 -7.29 15.77 -10.25
C TRP A 509 -7.50 15.30 -11.70
N SER A 510 -8.66 14.70 -11.99
CA SER A 510 -9.03 14.28 -13.36
C SER A 510 -9.24 15.44 -14.34
N GLY A 511 -9.52 16.65 -13.85
CA GLY A 511 -9.78 17.82 -14.68
C GLY A 511 -11.19 17.89 -15.28
N ILE A 512 -12.15 17.10 -14.79
CA ILE A 512 -13.54 17.10 -15.28
C ILE A 512 -14.36 18.32 -14.81
N VAL A 513 -13.93 18.98 -13.73
CA VAL A 513 -14.62 20.13 -13.10
C VAL A 513 -14.58 21.37 -14.00
N GLU A 514 -15.69 22.12 -14.06
CA GLU A 514 -15.69 23.43 -14.72
C GLU A 514 -14.91 24.48 -13.89
N PRO A 515 -14.07 25.33 -14.53
CA PRO A 515 -13.22 26.28 -13.81
C PRO A 515 -13.96 27.22 -12.84
N ASP A 516 -15.19 27.61 -13.15
CA ASP A 516 -16.01 28.52 -12.34
C ASP A 516 -16.53 27.89 -11.03
N ARG A 517 -16.43 26.57 -10.90
CA ARG A 517 -16.85 25.83 -9.69
C ARG A 517 -15.67 25.44 -8.80
N ALA A 518 -14.45 25.55 -9.31
CA ALA A 518 -13.26 25.05 -8.63
C ALA A 518 -13.00 25.79 -7.30
N ASP A 519 -13.32 27.08 -7.21
CA ASP A 519 -13.21 27.88 -5.98
C ASP A 519 -14.08 27.31 -4.84
N ALA A 520 -15.31 26.90 -5.15
CA ALA A 520 -16.23 26.34 -4.16
C ALA A 520 -15.72 24.98 -3.64
N LEU A 521 -15.19 24.15 -4.54
CA LEU A 521 -14.61 22.86 -4.20
C LEU A 521 -13.37 23.00 -3.32
N ALA A 522 -12.47 23.94 -3.66
CA ALA A 522 -11.29 24.25 -2.85
C ALA A 522 -11.69 24.73 -1.44
N GLY A 523 -12.72 25.58 -1.36
CA GLY A 523 -13.29 26.05 -0.09
C GLY A 523 -13.81 24.91 0.79
N HIS A 524 -14.52 23.93 0.21
CA HIS A 524 -15.00 22.75 0.94
C HIS A 524 -13.87 21.84 1.42
N LEU A 525 -12.89 21.56 0.55
CA LEU A 525 -11.75 20.68 0.86
C LEU A 525 -10.86 21.24 1.97
N ARG A 526 -10.65 22.56 2.02
CA ARG A 526 -9.91 23.26 3.09
C ARG A 526 -10.80 23.62 4.30
N GLY A 527 -12.11 23.49 4.16
CA GLY A 527 -13.10 23.84 5.17
C GLY A 527 -13.08 22.91 6.38
N PRO A 528 -13.56 23.35 7.56
CA PRO A 528 -13.47 22.60 8.81
C PRO A 528 -14.25 21.28 8.81
N ASP A 529 -15.21 21.12 7.90
CA ASP A 529 -16.03 19.92 7.79
C ASP A 529 -15.22 18.75 7.23
N LEU A 530 -14.39 18.99 6.20
CA LEU A 530 -13.50 17.99 5.62
C LEU A 530 -12.07 18.06 6.18
N PHE A 531 -11.50 19.24 6.36
CA PHE A 531 -10.13 19.40 6.83
C PHE A 531 -10.02 19.32 8.35
N SER A 532 -9.46 18.22 8.84
CA SER A 532 -9.25 17.95 10.26
C SER A 532 -8.05 18.70 10.88
N GLY A 533 -7.21 19.33 10.06
CA GLY A 533 -5.89 19.84 10.46
C GLY A 533 -4.77 18.78 10.42
N TRP A 534 -5.12 17.49 10.40
CA TRP A 534 -4.21 16.41 10.00
C TRP A 534 -4.29 16.12 8.50
N GLY A 535 -5.43 16.41 7.87
CA GLY A 535 -5.71 16.22 6.45
C GLY A 535 -7.20 16.29 6.14
N VAL A 536 -7.55 16.17 4.87
CA VAL A 536 -8.91 16.03 4.35
C VAL A 536 -9.45 14.65 4.70
N ARG A 537 -10.61 14.62 5.34
CA ARG A 537 -11.37 13.42 5.70
C ARG A 537 -12.10 12.87 4.49
N THR A 538 -12.33 11.56 4.47
CA THR A 538 -13.12 10.90 3.41
C THR A 538 -14.58 11.35 3.38
N TYR A 539 -15.11 11.82 4.52
CA TYR A 539 -16.52 12.22 4.68
C TYR A 539 -16.61 13.44 5.61
N ALA A 540 -17.45 14.41 5.27
CA ALA A 540 -17.52 15.66 6.01
C ALA A 540 -18.21 15.52 7.37
N GLN A 541 -17.63 16.17 8.38
CA GLN A 541 -18.22 16.32 9.70
C GLN A 541 -19.55 17.07 9.62
N GLY A 542 -20.55 16.64 10.40
CA GLY A 542 -21.90 17.23 10.41
C GLY A 542 -22.92 16.47 9.54
N GLN A 543 -22.48 15.55 8.69
CA GLN A 543 -23.34 14.58 8.02
C GLN A 543 -23.54 13.34 8.91
N ARG A 544 -24.69 12.66 8.82
CA ARG A 544 -25.03 11.53 9.72
C ARG A 544 -24.03 10.36 9.64
N PRO A 545 -23.51 9.97 8.46
CA PRO A 545 -22.55 8.87 8.35
C PRO A 545 -21.15 9.18 8.88
N TYR A 546 -20.85 10.45 9.21
CA TYR A 546 -19.51 10.83 9.63
C TYR A 546 -19.08 10.02 10.87
N ASN A 547 -18.00 9.28 10.71
CA ASN A 547 -17.35 8.52 11.74
C ASN A 547 -15.83 8.73 11.65
N PRO A 548 -15.18 9.42 12.61
CA PRO A 548 -13.75 9.70 12.54
C PRO A 548 -12.87 8.44 12.57
N VAL A 549 -13.38 7.30 13.06
CA VAL A 549 -12.67 6.01 13.04
C VAL A 549 -13.17 5.06 11.95
N GLY A 550 -14.11 5.51 11.11
CA GLY A 550 -14.57 4.76 9.95
C GLY A 550 -13.67 5.01 8.75
N ALA A 551 -13.01 3.95 8.25
CA ALA A 551 -12.01 4.03 7.20
C ALA A 551 -12.47 4.88 6.00
N HIS A 552 -13.68 4.65 5.49
CA HIS A 552 -14.25 5.42 4.38
C HIS A 552 -15.35 6.39 4.81
N LEU A 553 -15.51 6.68 6.10
CA LEU A 553 -16.61 7.48 6.66
C LEU A 553 -16.15 8.69 7.47
N GLY A 554 -14.87 9.03 7.44
CA GLY A 554 -14.36 10.19 8.16
C GLY A 554 -12.90 10.10 8.56
N ALA A 555 -12.21 9.00 8.23
CA ALA A 555 -10.78 8.87 8.40
C ALA A 555 -9.99 9.69 7.34
N VAL A 556 -8.67 9.79 7.52
CA VAL A 556 -7.77 10.58 6.65
C VAL A 556 -6.74 9.63 6.04
N TRP A 557 -6.68 9.59 4.71
CA TRP A 557 -5.79 8.72 3.93
C TRP A 557 -4.68 9.55 3.28
N PRO A 558 -3.38 9.20 3.44
CA PRO A 558 -2.29 9.91 2.78
C PRO A 558 -2.39 9.86 1.25
N SER A 559 -2.81 8.74 0.67
CA SER A 559 -2.98 8.56 -0.78
C SER A 559 -4.07 9.48 -1.36
N ASP A 560 -5.25 9.53 -0.74
CA ASP A 560 -6.35 10.44 -1.08
C ASP A 560 -5.91 11.91 -0.98
N ASN A 561 -5.26 12.28 0.13
CA ASN A 561 -4.79 13.66 0.33
C ASN A 561 -3.73 14.10 -0.69
N ALA A 562 -2.91 13.18 -1.19
CA ALA A 562 -2.00 13.45 -2.30
C ALA A 562 -2.74 13.76 -3.60
N ILE A 563 -3.79 12.99 -3.91
CA ILE A 563 -4.65 13.23 -5.08
C ILE A 563 -5.39 14.58 -4.93
N VAL A 564 -5.95 14.86 -3.75
CA VAL A 564 -6.61 16.14 -3.43
C VAL A 564 -5.66 17.32 -3.67
N ALA A 565 -4.45 17.27 -3.11
CA ALA A 565 -3.46 18.34 -3.27
C ALA A 565 -3.05 18.54 -4.74
N ALA A 566 -2.84 17.46 -5.49
CA ALA A 566 -2.52 17.55 -6.91
C ALA A 566 -3.68 18.10 -7.74
N GLY A 567 -4.93 17.74 -7.40
CA GLY A 567 -6.14 18.31 -7.99
C GLY A 567 -6.24 19.82 -7.76
N LEU A 568 -6.03 20.28 -6.53
CA LEU A 568 -5.99 21.70 -6.19
C LEU A 568 -4.92 22.45 -7.00
N ARG A 569 -3.72 21.88 -7.11
CA ARG A 569 -2.61 22.46 -7.89
C ARG A 569 -2.92 22.54 -9.38
N ARG A 570 -3.65 21.57 -9.93
CA ARG A 570 -4.10 21.61 -11.33
C ARG A 570 -4.95 22.84 -11.62
N TYR A 571 -5.73 23.32 -10.65
CA TYR A 571 -6.60 24.49 -10.77
C TYR A 571 -5.98 25.79 -10.21
N GLY A 572 -4.73 25.77 -9.76
CA GLY A 572 -4.01 26.95 -9.28
C GLY A 572 -4.23 27.30 -7.80
N PHE A 573 -4.83 26.39 -7.02
CA PHE A 573 -5.00 26.53 -5.57
C PHE A 573 -3.72 26.11 -4.82
N ASP A 574 -2.66 26.89 -5.04
CA ASP A 574 -1.31 26.59 -4.56
C ASP A 574 -1.22 26.59 -3.03
N GLU A 575 -1.92 27.52 -2.37
CA GLU A 575 -1.90 27.66 -0.91
C GLU A 575 -2.67 26.54 -0.22
N GLU A 576 -3.85 26.18 -0.75
CA GLU A 576 -4.68 25.08 -0.26
C GLU A 576 -3.94 23.74 -0.34
N ALA A 577 -3.28 23.48 -1.47
CA ALA A 577 -2.51 22.25 -1.66
C ALA A 577 -1.27 22.21 -0.75
N ALA A 578 -0.59 23.35 -0.58
CA ALA A 578 0.55 23.46 0.32
C ALA A 578 0.15 23.18 1.78
N ASP A 579 -1.01 23.65 2.23
CA ASP A 579 -1.53 23.37 3.57
C ASP A 579 -1.79 21.87 3.80
N ILE A 580 -2.44 21.20 2.84
CA ILE A 580 -2.70 19.76 2.91
C ILE A 580 -1.38 18.97 2.97
N ALA A 581 -0.42 19.32 2.10
CA ALA A 581 0.91 18.69 2.12
C ALA A 581 1.62 18.92 3.45
N ALA A 582 1.59 20.15 3.98
CA ALA A 582 2.18 20.47 5.27
C ALA A 582 1.58 19.65 6.43
N SER A 583 0.27 19.46 6.43
CA SER A 583 -0.43 18.63 7.43
C SER A 583 -0.08 17.15 7.31
N MET A 584 0.04 16.62 6.10
CA MET A 584 0.46 15.22 5.86
C MET A 584 1.89 14.96 6.33
N PHE A 585 2.84 15.84 6.02
CA PHE A 585 4.22 15.70 6.51
C PHE A 585 4.30 15.90 8.03
N ALA A 586 3.53 16.82 8.60
CA ALA A 586 3.45 16.96 10.05
C ALA A 586 2.89 15.69 10.72
N MET A 587 1.92 15.03 10.10
CA MET A 587 1.40 13.73 10.55
C MET A 587 2.50 12.66 10.51
N ALA A 588 3.20 12.52 9.38
CA ALA A 588 4.26 11.55 9.19
C ALA A 588 5.41 11.74 10.21
N GLU A 589 5.85 12.99 10.41
CA GLU A 589 6.88 13.33 11.39
C GLU A 589 6.45 13.06 12.83
N THR A 590 5.17 13.27 13.16
CA THR A 590 4.66 13.01 14.51
C THR A 590 4.58 11.50 14.80
N LEU A 591 4.25 10.69 13.79
CA LEU A 591 4.19 9.24 13.93
C LEU A 591 5.58 8.60 14.01
N GLY A 592 6.53 9.11 13.21
CA GLY A 592 7.86 8.52 13.04
C GLY A 592 7.81 7.16 12.33
N GLY A 593 8.87 6.82 11.58
CA GLY A 593 8.92 5.58 10.81
C GLY A 593 7.82 5.49 9.74
N SER A 594 7.41 4.28 9.38
CA SER A 594 6.43 4.03 8.32
C SER A 594 5.09 4.69 8.62
N VAL A 595 4.44 5.25 7.60
CA VAL A 595 3.11 5.86 7.74
C VAL A 595 2.02 4.81 7.55
N PRO A 596 0.97 4.79 8.39
CA PRO A 596 -0.14 3.87 8.20
C PRO A 596 -0.96 4.25 6.98
N GLU A 597 -1.66 3.26 6.43
CA GLU A 597 -2.65 3.40 5.37
C GLU A 597 -3.65 4.54 5.61
N VAL A 598 -4.09 4.68 6.87
CA VAL A 598 -5.12 5.62 7.28
C VAL A 598 -4.97 5.98 8.77
N ILE A 599 -5.32 7.21 9.13
CA ILE A 599 -5.48 7.66 10.52
C ILE A 599 -6.92 8.11 10.80
N ALA A 600 -7.33 8.12 12.06
CA ALA A 600 -8.64 8.65 12.43
C ALA A 600 -8.74 10.16 12.12
N GLY A 601 -9.90 10.61 11.63
CA GLY A 601 -10.11 12.00 11.22
C GLY A 601 -10.60 12.93 12.33
N TYR A 602 -10.23 12.68 13.58
CA TYR A 602 -10.50 13.66 14.64
C TYR A 602 -9.85 15.01 14.33
N PRO A 603 -10.50 16.13 14.70
CA PRO A 603 -9.84 17.43 14.60
C PRO A 603 -8.52 17.43 15.37
N ARG A 604 -7.46 17.97 14.78
CA ARG A 604 -6.12 18.06 15.38
C ARG A 604 -6.13 18.72 16.75
N ALA A 605 -7.01 19.69 16.97
CA ALA A 605 -7.19 20.38 18.25
C ALA A 605 -7.73 19.47 19.38
N VAL A 606 -8.36 18.35 19.06
CA VAL A 606 -8.92 17.40 20.05
C VAL A 606 -7.87 16.39 20.49
N THR A 607 -7.11 15.83 19.55
CA THR A 607 -6.19 14.72 19.87
C THR A 607 -4.78 15.18 20.12
N THR A 608 -4.31 16.27 19.50
CA THR A 608 -2.91 16.76 19.49
C THR A 608 -1.88 15.80 18.88
N TYR A 609 -2.23 14.53 18.65
CA TYR A 609 -1.46 13.53 17.89
C TYR A 609 -2.35 12.81 16.86
N PRO A 610 -1.78 12.25 15.76
CA PRO A 610 -2.53 11.43 14.81
C PRO A 610 -2.95 10.10 15.45
N VAL A 611 -4.24 9.81 15.48
CA VAL A 611 -4.76 8.57 16.08
C VAL A 611 -4.70 7.44 15.07
N GLN A 612 -3.86 6.44 15.32
CA GLN A 612 -3.71 5.27 14.45
C GLN A 612 -4.89 4.29 14.61
N LEU A 613 -5.41 3.77 13.50
CA LEU A 613 -6.45 2.74 13.50
C LEU A 613 -5.79 1.36 13.57
N PRO A 614 -6.25 0.42 14.43
CA PRO A 614 -5.61 -0.88 14.61
C PRO A 614 -5.58 -1.75 13.35
N ALA A 615 -6.56 -1.58 12.45
CA ALA A 615 -6.67 -2.34 11.21
C ALA A 615 -5.92 -1.70 10.03
N ALA A 616 -5.39 -0.49 10.19
CA ALA A 616 -4.70 0.22 9.12
C ALA A 616 -3.36 -0.47 8.81
N GLY A 617 -3.10 -0.71 7.52
CA GLY A 617 -1.84 -1.33 7.12
C GLY A 617 -0.64 -0.44 7.43
N ARG A 618 0.47 -1.04 7.88
CA ARG A 618 1.72 -0.33 8.19
C ARG A 618 2.93 -1.27 8.07
N PRO A 619 3.86 -1.06 7.14
CA PRO A 619 3.84 -0.05 6.07
C PRO A 619 2.76 -0.34 5.01
N GLN A 620 2.43 0.66 4.20
CA GLN A 620 1.48 0.57 3.09
C GLN A 620 2.00 1.35 1.87
N SER A 621 1.83 0.80 0.66
CA SER A 621 2.47 1.28 -0.58
C SER A 621 1.91 2.61 -1.09
N TRP A 622 0.59 2.78 -1.25
CA TRP A 622 -0.01 4.05 -1.71
C TRP A 622 0.13 5.17 -0.68
N ALA A 623 0.39 4.87 0.59
CA ALA A 623 0.58 5.85 1.64
C ALA A 623 1.99 6.43 1.52
N SER A 624 2.97 5.54 1.33
CA SER A 624 4.35 5.90 1.01
C SER A 624 4.42 6.66 -0.32
N GLY A 625 3.75 6.15 -1.36
CA GLY A 625 3.58 6.82 -2.65
C GLY A 625 2.94 8.20 -2.50
N GLY A 626 1.87 8.31 -1.71
CA GLY A 626 1.18 9.57 -1.44
C GLY A 626 2.11 10.66 -0.89
N LEU A 627 3.02 10.33 0.04
CA LEU A 627 4.02 11.28 0.56
C LEU A 627 5.00 11.74 -0.53
N LEU A 628 5.42 10.84 -1.42
CA LEU A 628 6.28 11.17 -2.56
C LEU A 628 5.57 12.04 -3.60
N MET A 629 4.30 11.75 -3.88
CA MET A 629 3.45 12.58 -4.74
C MET A 629 3.22 13.98 -4.14
N LEU A 630 3.04 14.09 -2.81
CA LEU A 630 2.93 15.39 -2.13
C LEU A 630 4.22 16.22 -2.26
N LEU A 631 5.39 15.60 -2.12
CA LEU A 631 6.67 16.25 -2.36
C LEU A 631 6.78 16.77 -3.80
N SER A 632 6.42 15.93 -4.78
CA SER A 632 6.39 16.32 -6.21
C SER A 632 5.39 17.44 -6.49
N THR A 633 4.25 17.42 -5.82
CA THR A 633 3.18 18.40 -5.92
C THR A 633 3.62 19.77 -5.36
N MET A 634 4.31 19.77 -4.22
CA MET A 634 4.94 20.96 -3.63
C MET A 634 5.99 21.56 -4.55
N LEU A 635 6.85 20.74 -5.17
CA LEU A 635 7.85 21.20 -6.14
C LEU A 635 7.23 21.57 -7.50
N GLY A 636 5.99 21.12 -7.76
CA GLY A 636 5.29 21.36 -9.02
C GLY A 636 5.94 20.67 -10.21
N LEU A 637 6.42 19.44 -10.01
CA LEU A 637 7.12 18.66 -11.03
C LEU A 637 6.15 18.23 -12.14
N ARG A 638 6.45 18.59 -13.39
CA ARG A 638 5.62 18.21 -14.55
C ARG A 638 6.49 17.96 -15.79
N PRO A 639 6.32 16.84 -16.51
CA PRO A 639 6.91 16.67 -17.82
C PRO A 639 6.40 17.71 -18.82
N CYS A 640 7.31 18.34 -19.57
CA CYS A 640 6.98 19.30 -20.61
C CYS A 640 7.90 19.11 -21.83
N GLY A 641 7.44 18.31 -22.80
CA GLY A 641 8.29 17.84 -23.89
C GLY A 641 9.49 17.11 -23.32
N GLU A 642 10.70 17.44 -23.79
CA GLU A 642 11.96 16.83 -23.34
C GLU A 642 12.52 17.45 -22.04
N ASN A 643 11.73 18.18 -21.26
CA ASN A 643 12.19 18.87 -20.05
C ASN A 643 11.30 18.58 -18.84
N LEU A 644 11.89 18.70 -17.64
CA LEU A 644 11.17 18.76 -16.38
C LEU A 644 10.83 20.21 -16.03
N LEU A 645 9.55 20.56 -15.99
CA LEU A 645 9.10 21.83 -15.44
C LEU A 645 9.03 21.73 -13.91
N VAL A 646 9.55 22.77 -13.24
CA VAL A 646 9.52 22.92 -11.78
C VAL A 646 8.82 24.23 -11.45
N ASN A 647 7.69 24.17 -10.74
CA ASN A 647 6.90 25.33 -10.34
C ASN A 647 6.55 25.25 -8.85
N PRO A 648 7.49 25.59 -7.95
CA PRO A 648 7.36 25.25 -6.54
C PRO A 648 6.34 26.14 -5.81
N ALA A 649 5.52 25.50 -4.98
CA ALA A 649 4.63 26.09 -3.97
C ALA A 649 4.96 25.44 -2.61
N ILE A 650 6.05 25.90 -2.00
CA ILE A 650 6.56 25.32 -0.75
C ILE A 650 5.81 25.93 0.45
N PRO A 651 5.22 25.11 1.34
CA PRO A 651 4.51 25.59 2.53
C PRO A 651 5.45 26.33 3.49
N ALA A 652 4.91 27.22 4.31
CA ALA A 652 5.67 27.90 5.34
C ALA A 652 6.25 26.91 6.38
N GLY A 653 7.48 27.14 6.82
CA GLY A 653 8.21 26.29 7.77
C GLY A 653 8.98 25.13 7.12
N PHE A 654 8.97 25.00 5.79
CA PHE A 654 9.73 23.98 5.07
C PHE A 654 11.09 24.49 4.58
N GLY A 655 11.30 25.81 4.53
CA GLY A 655 12.57 26.39 4.09
C GLY A 655 12.89 26.06 2.64
N ARG A 656 14.14 25.67 2.38
CA ARG A 656 14.63 25.21 1.06
C ARG A 656 14.51 23.69 0.91
N ILE A 657 14.10 23.28 -0.29
CA ILE A 657 14.02 21.89 -0.74
C ILE A 657 14.73 21.77 -2.09
N GLU A 658 15.63 20.82 -2.21
CA GLU A 658 16.29 20.44 -3.46
C GLU A 658 16.08 18.95 -3.67
N LEU A 659 15.58 18.56 -4.84
CA LEU A 659 15.43 17.18 -5.27
C LEU A 659 16.31 16.98 -6.49
N LEU A 660 17.45 16.32 -6.30
CA LEU A 660 18.46 16.14 -7.33
C LEU A 660 18.24 14.83 -8.08
N ASP A 661 18.71 14.75 -9.32
CA ASP A 661 18.70 13.52 -10.11
C ASP A 661 17.30 12.94 -10.42
N VAL A 662 16.27 13.78 -10.57
CA VAL A 662 14.91 13.34 -10.95
C VAL A 662 14.95 12.65 -12.31
N PRO A 663 14.66 11.33 -12.41
CA PRO A 663 14.68 10.60 -13.66
C PRO A 663 13.52 10.98 -14.58
N GLY A 664 13.74 10.86 -15.88
CA GLY A 664 12.71 11.00 -16.90
C GLY A 664 13.32 10.96 -18.31
N ARG A 665 12.53 11.28 -19.33
CA ARG A 665 13.00 11.36 -20.73
C ARG A 665 14.12 12.37 -20.95
N TRP A 666 14.25 13.35 -20.05
CA TRP A 666 15.38 14.29 -19.98
C TRP A 666 16.66 13.67 -19.39
N GLY A 667 16.68 12.37 -19.08
CA GLY A 667 17.76 11.69 -18.37
C GLY A 667 17.63 11.92 -16.86
N ARG A 668 18.27 12.99 -16.36
CA ARG A 668 18.22 13.40 -14.95
C ARG A 668 18.15 14.92 -14.86
N ALA A 669 17.29 15.44 -13.99
CA ALA A 669 17.14 16.88 -13.77
C ALA A 669 16.98 17.19 -12.28
N ASP A 670 17.43 18.38 -11.89
CA ASP A 670 17.30 18.85 -10.51
C ASP A 670 16.09 19.77 -10.36
N ALA A 671 15.40 19.67 -9.24
CA ALA A 671 14.27 20.51 -8.89
C ALA A 671 14.51 21.26 -7.58
N TYR A 672 14.32 22.57 -7.62
CA TYR A 672 14.58 23.46 -6.49
C TYR A 672 13.31 24.20 -6.08
N GLY A 673 13.05 24.24 -4.77
CA GLY A 673 11.94 24.98 -4.17
C GLY A 673 12.41 25.71 -2.92
N ARG A 674 11.83 26.88 -2.67
CA ARG A 674 11.99 27.58 -1.40
C ARG A 674 10.67 28.19 -1.00
N GLU A 675 10.36 28.16 0.29
CA GLU A 675 9.21 28.89 0.82
C GLU A 675 9.32 30.37 0.43
N ARG A 676 8.20 30.94 -0.03
CA ARG A 676 8.14 32.37 -0.26
C ARG A 676 8.00 33.03 1.11
N GLY A 677 9.01 33.80 1.53
CA GLY A 677 8.91 34.60 2.75
C GLY A 677 7.64 35.46 2.72
N ALA A 678 7.04 35.73 3.88
CA ALA A 678 5.80 36.48 4.08
C ALA A 678 5.90 37.97 3.65
N GLY A 679 6.32 38.23 2.41
CA GLY A 679 6.37 39.53 1.78
C GLY A 679 5.15 39.69 0.88
N ARG A 680 4.14 40.41 1.40
CA ARG A 680 3.03 41.02 0.64
C ARG A 680 3.46 41.37 -0.79
N ARG A 681 2.90 40.67 -1.78
CA ARG A 681 2.70 41.27 -3.11
C ARG A 681 1.51 42.23 -2.99
N THR A 682 1.78 43.46 -2.56
CA THR A 682 0.87 44.58 -2.85
C THR A 682 0.77 44.67 -4.38
N ARG A 683 -0.39 44.29 -4.93
CA ARG A 683 -0.76 44.61 -6.31
C ARG A 683 -0.75 46.14 -6.44
N ALA A 684 0.34 46.70 -6.94
CA ALA A 684 0.36 48.06 -7.44
C ALA A 684 -0.40 48.07 -8.77
N GLY A 685 -1.57 48.72 -8.80
CA GLY A 685 -2.32 48.89 -10.04
C GLY A 685 -3.80 49.18 -9.86
N GLN A 686 -4.16 50.29 -9.19
CA GLN A 686 -5.41 51.00 -9.48
C GLN A 686 -5.05 52.44 -9.86
N PRO A 687 -5.48 52.94 -11.03
CA PRO A 687 -5.27 54.33 -11.39
C PRO A 687 -6.23 55.22 -10.59
N ALA A 688 -5.67 56.22 -9.91
CA ALA A 688 -6.44 57.25 -9.25
C ALA A 688 -7.17 58.11 -10.31
N HIS A 689 -8.51 58.07 -10.28
CA HIS A 689 -9.32 59.11 -10.91
C HIS A 689 -8.99 60.45 -10.25
N ARG A 690 -8.39 61.36 -11.02
CA ARG A 690 -8.40 62.80 -10.70
C ARG A 690 -9.67 63.41 -11.27
N ALA A 691 -10.47 63.98 -10.40
CA ALA A 691 -11.50 64.95 -10.74
C ALA A 691 -10.83 66.29 -11.11
N ALA A 692 -11.21 66.83 -12.25
CA ALA A 692 -11.31 68.25 -12.56
C ALA A 692 -12.36 68.40 -13.65
#